data_AF-A0A0R3LY32-F1
#
_entry.id   AF-A0A0R3LY32-F1
#
_cell.length_a   1.000
_cell.length_b   1.000
_cell.length_c   1.000
_cell.angle_alpha   90.00
_cell.angle_beta   90.00
_cell.angle_gamma   90.00
#
_symmetry.space_group_name_H-M   'P 1'
#
loop_
_entity.id
_entity.type
_entity.pdbx_description
1 polymer ?
#
loop_
_entity_poly.entity_id
_entity_poly.type
_entity_poly.pdbx_seq_one_letter_code
_entity_poly.pdbx_strand_id
1 'polypeptide(L)'
;MSSNDVDDNRRLIGKLRQELAAREAAARVEMTQELEIEIDQRRRYIDELMGDLQELEMVGEASGTVEFDAAEEASANPNGLAIVIGHSSEGTDKGALGVSPPFPAAASAGRAEYYWNEDLARRIEEKANARGIRVATFRRRQNGTAGVRDAYRLVARWRPQASVELHFNSATASARGSETLYGRSGSIPWARALQDKLVSLYGRVGLQDRGLKDANETGRGIASLTNEVQPSALIEPFFGSNQQDAELGIARKDGLARAVVDAFAALVGLPAPASLETADAVAADVESAEAATSAALWNSLQQAYATATIEFPHLKDISFSQWALESGTGTSQLATRHLNFAGMKWRPFMSGIATKVWYEAHDGGEFYCKFASLEDFIAGYWLRLDRHPSYRGWRGAAAAPERFLNFIADIWAPPAENPNYKPKVMRLYDQFRGTFGAPPADAPAEIPSDEDFWVDRSPEDEIARQSVESMDATVTRARSQSTVSWARDADCCDYAHLGADLPVGMQFPFTAADIEMLCALNDFPVGEAGVTPVLFGLRGATIVSGGSGSDGLWREEAVLKNIRPNHQETRCVMGVWDRQQGKIAVYSGSTVPHAEAVVSWFRTREAGNLLPSGLYRYICGEHNGRPGCFLLRKSIASKRKVIVRRTADDLTYESGDIFQNMAPGDNIHPSFSSESGWFSSFGCQVIIGSATSSGQHSGQWAKFRRSAGLLDANGEPGRPYLYLLLTGDEVLMASEARRRGRGLQEMSGLRRLRFGSQGARVTRLQDRLGIAAPDGDFGPATAEALHNRQRTRTQRSDGIFTPALDTELDWSIFAPEA
;
A
#
# COMPACT_ATOMS: atom_id res chain seq x y z
N MET A 1 29.95 11.06 -34.50
CA MET A 1 28.91 10.41 -35.35
C MET A 1 29.25 10.70 -36.81
N SER A 2 29.03 9.77 -37.73
CA SER A 2 29.75 9.73 -39.02
C SER A 2 28.94 10.31 -40.20
N SER A 3 29.64 10.89 -41.18
CA SER A 3 29.12 11.38 -42.46
C SER A 3 28.23 10.40 -43.25
N ASN A 4 28.29 9.09 -42.94
CA ASN A 4 27.54 8.06 -43.65
C ASN A 4 26.03 8.11 -43.37
N ASP A 5 25.61 8.54 -42.18
CA ASP A 5 24.18 8.53 -41.79
C ASP A 5 23.35 9.57 -42.57
N VAL A 6 23.98 10.68 -42.97
CA VAL A 6 23.35 11.75 -43.78
C VAL A 6 23.13 11.27 -45.22
N ASP A 7 24.12 10.59 -45.80
CA ASP A 7 24.05 10.12 -47.19
C ASP A 7 23.10 8.91 -47.36
N ASP A 8 23.01 8.05 -46.34
CA ASP A 8 22.07 6.92 -46.34
C ASP A 8 20.61 7.40 -46.20
N ASN A 9 20.35 8.40 -45.35
CA ASN A 9 19.03 9.03 -45.25
C ASN A 9 18.61 9.73 -46.55
N ARG A 10 19.53 10.43 -47.23
CA ARG A 10 19.25 11.04 -48.54
C ARG A 10 18.88 9.99 -49.60
N ARG A 11 19.58 8.86 -49.66
CA ARG A 11 19.26 7.76 -50.59
C ARG A 11 17.90 7.14 -50.29
N LEU A 12 17.60 6.91 -49.02
CA LEU A 12 16.34 6.31 -48.58
C LEU A 12 15.14 7.23 -48.90
N ILE A 13 15.25 8.52 -48.60
CA ILE A 13 14.23 9.52 -48.95
C ILE A 13 14.00 9.56 -50.47
N GLY A 14 15.07 9.50 -51.27
CA GLY A 14 14.97 9.45 -52.72
C GLY A 14 14.19 8.24 -53.23
N LYS A 15 14.46 7.05 -52.68
CA LYS A 15 13.76 5.80 -53.02
C LYS A 15 12.27 5.87 -52.62
N LEU A 16 11.97 6.31 -51.40
CA LEU A 16 10.61 6.39 -50.87
C LEU A 16 9.74 7.39 -51.64
N ARG A 17 10.32 8.51 -52.11
CA ARG A 17 9.62 9.47 -52.97
C ARG A 17 9.22 8.88 -54.33
N GLN A 18 10.07 8.04 -54.93
CA GLN A 18 9.72 7.35 -56.18
C GLN A 18 8.60 6.33 -55.98
N GLU A 19 8.64 5.58 -54.87
CA GLU A 19 7.60 4.60 -54.53
C GLU A 19 6.26 5.28 -54.19
N LEU A 20 6.29 6.41 -53.47
CA LEU A 20 5.11 7.22 -53.19
C LEU A 20 4.47 7.72 -54.50
N ALA A 21 5.27 8.24 -55.43
CA ALA A 21 4.77 8.69 -56.73
C ALA A 21 4.10 7.56 -57.52
N ALA A 22 4.62 6.33 -57.44
CA ALA A 22 4.00 5.16 -58.07
C ALA A 22 2.66 4.79 -57.43
N ARG A 23 2.53 4.89 -56.11
CA ARG A 23 1.28 4.61 -55.37
C ARG A 23 0.23 5.70 -55.60
N GLU A 24 0.63 6.96 -55.64
CA GLU A 24 -0.24 8.07 -56.01
C GLU A 24 -0.73 7.98 -57.46
N ALA A 25 0.08 7.45 -58.37
CA ALA A 25 -0.35 7.17 -59.74
C ALA A 25 -1.38 6.03 -59.80
N ALA A 26 -1.20 4.96 -59.01
CA ALA A 26 -2.20 3.89 -58.88
C ALA A 26 -3.53 4.40 -58.29
N ALA A 27 -3.46 5.30 -57.31
CA ALA A 27 -4.64 5.89 -56.67
C ALA A 27 -5.46 6.82 -57.60
N ARG A 28 -4.86 7.33 -58.68
CA ARG A 28 -5.58 8.06 -59.73
C ARG A 28 -6.41 7.16 -60.63
N VAL A 29 -6.12 5.86 -60.67
CA VAL A 29 -6.87 4.86 -61.45
C VAL A 29 -8.02 4.31 -60.62
N GLU A 30 -7.75 3.93 -59.36
CA GLU A 30 -8.77 3.46 -58.41
C GLU A 30 -8.31 3.77 -56.98
N MET A 31 -9.12 4.52 -56.23
CA MET A 31 -8.83 4.89 -54.85
C MET A 31 -9.55 3.94 -53.89
N THR A 32 -8.79 3.14 -53.16
CA THR A 32 -9.30 2.32 -52.05
C THR A 32 -8.88 2.91 -50.71
N GLN A 33 -9.65 2.64 -49.67
CA GLN A 33 -9.37 3.14 -48.31
C GLN A 33 -8.00 2.67 -47.80
N GLU A 34 -7.58 1.47 -48.19
CA GLU A 34 -6.23 0.94 -47.89
C GLU A 34 -5.13 1.71 -48.61
N LEU A 35 -5.34 2.07 -49.89
CA LEU A 35 -4.37 2.83 -50.68
C LEU A 35 -4.26 4.29 -50.25
N GLU A 36 -5.37 4.89 -49.81
CA GLU A 36 -5.41 6.25 -49.25
C GLU A 36 -4.61 6.34 -47.94
N ILE A 37 -4.83 5.38 -47.03
CA ILE A 37 -4.04 5.24 -45.80
C ILE A 37 -2.56 4.98 -46.13
N GLU A 38 -2.29 4.12 -47.12
CA GLU A 38 -0.94 3.77 -47.55
C GLU A 38 -0.14 4.99 -48.08
N ILE A 39 -0.80 5.88 -48.81
CA ILE A 39 -0.21 7.14 -49.33
C ILE A 39 0.04 8.14 -48.20
N ASP A 40 -0.94 8.34 -47.31
CA ASP A 40 -0.83 9.29 -46.19
C ASP A 40 0.21 8.88 -45.16
N GLN A 41 0.40 7.59 -44.94
CA GLN A 41 1.47 7.07 -44.07
C GLN A 41 2.84 7.27 -44.70
N ARG A 42 3.00 7.02 -46.00
CA ARG A 42 4.27 7.23 -46.71
C ARG A 42 4.66 8.71 -46.81
N ARG A 43 3.70 9.62 -47.00
CA ARG A 43 3.95 11.08 -46.97
C ARG A 43 4.50 11.52 -45.63
N ARG A 44 3.81 11.15 -44.54
CA ARG A 44 4.25 11.44 -43.17
C ARG A 44 5.65 10.89 -42.89
N TYR A 45 5.93 9.67 -43.35
CA TYR A 45 7.23 9.04 -43.15
C TYR A 45 8.37 9.76 -43.91
N ILE A 46 8.11 10.25 -45.13
CA ILE A 46 9.08 11.06 -45.88
C ILE A 46 9.30 12.41 -45.20
N ASP A 47 8.25 13.04 -44.67
CA ASP A 47 8.36 14.33 -43.97
C ASP A 47 9.15 14.19 -42.66
N GLU A 48 8.95 13.11 -41.91
CA GLU A 48 9.72 12.79 -40.69
C GLU A 48 11.20 12.55 -41.00
N LEU A 49 11.52 11.75 -42.04
CA LEU A 49 12.91 11.52 -42.46
C LEU A 49 13.61 12.80 -42.95
N MET A 50 12.85 13.72 -43.57
CA MET A 50 13.36 15.03 -43.96
C MET A 50 13.67 15.92 -42.75
N GLY A 51 12.85 15.85 -41.69
CA GLY A 51 13.12 16.53 -40.43
C GLY A 51 14.36 15.99 -39.73
N ASP A 52 14.51 14.65 -39.67
CA ASP A 52 15.70 14.00 -39.13
C ASP A 52 16.98 14.38 -39.90
N LEU A 53 16.90 14.49 -41.25
CA LEU A 53 18.02 14.91 -42.08
C LEU A 53 18.44 16.36 -41.78
N GLN A 54 17.47 17.28 -41.57
CA GLN A 54 17.75 18.66 -41.19
C GLN A 54 18.42 18.77 -39.82
N GLU A 55 17.97 18.00 -38.84
CA GLU A 55 18.60 17.96 -37.51
C GLU A 55 20.01 17.36 -37.55
N LEU A 56 20.22 16.30 -38.35
CA LEU A 56 21.55 15.69 -38.52
C LEU A 56 22.55 16.62 -39.22
N GLU A 57 22.07 17.42 -40.18
CA GLU A 57 22.88 18.45 -40.84
C GLU A 57 23.23 19.60 -39.89
N MET A 58 22.35 19.93 -38.93
CA MET A 58 22.61 20.95 -37.90
C MET A 58 23.60 20.51 -36.80
N VAL A 59 23.67 19.22 -36.47
CA VAL A 59 24.57 18.69 -35.43
C VAL A 59 26.04 18.62 -35.89
N GLY A 60 26.29 18.67 -37.21
CA GLY A 60 27.64 18.65 -37.78
C GLY A 60 28.53 19.87 -37.46
N GLU A 61 27.96 20.97 -36.96
CA GLU A 61 28.70 22.22 -36.68
C GLU A 61 29.13 22.38 -35.21
N ALA A 62 28.72 21.49 -34.31
CA ALA A 62 29.00 21.61 -32.88
C ALA A 62 29.59 20.33 -32.28
N SER A 63 30.87 20.03 -32.56
CA SER A 63 31.59 18.98 -31.82
C SER A 63 32.89 19.50 -31.21
N GLY A 64 32.86 19.75 -29.89
CA GLY A 64 34.04 19.80 -29.02
C GLY A 64 34.12 18.49 -28.24
N THR A 65 35.23 17.77 -28.41
CA THR A 65 35.54 16.46 -27.81
C THR A 65 35.85 16.57 -26.32
N VAL A 66 35.28 15.69 -25.50
CA VAL A 66 35.72 15.43 -24.12
C VAL A 66 36.12 13.96 -24.02
N GLU A 67 37.38 13.72 -23.62
CA GLU A 67 37.96 12.39 -23.37
C GLU A 67 37.42 11.78 -22.07
N PHE A 68 37.24 10.45 -22.05
CA PHE A 68 36.84 9.68 -20.86
C PHE A 68 37.99 8.81 -20.37
N ASP A 69 38.13 8.77 -19.04
CA ASP A 69 39.20 8.10 -18.30
C ASP A 69 38.96 6.57 -18.21
N ALA A 70 40.02 5.79 -18.43
CA ALA A 70 40.00 4.35 -18.70
C ALA A 70 39.91 3.42 -17.46
N ALA A 71 39.31 3.87 -16.36
CA ALA A 71 39.33 3.14 -15.09
C ALA A 71 38.06 2.33 -14.74
N GLU A 72 37.02 2.35 -15.59
CA GLU A 72 35.75 1.63 -15.37
C GLU A 72 35.56 0.40 -16.30
N GLU A 73 36.63 -0.14 -16.88
CA GLU A 73 36.54 -1.28 -17.81
C GLU A 73 36.58 -2.68 -17.16
N ALA A 74 36.74 -2.82 -15.84
CA ALA A 74 36.97 -4.13 -15.22
C ALA A 74 36.02 -4.46 -14.05
N SER A 75 34.77 -4.84 -14.34
CA SER A 75 34.02 -5.90 -13.61
C SER A 75 32.70 -6.27 -14.32
N ALA A 76 32.77 -6.76 -15.56
CA ALA A 76 31.61 -7.30 -16.24
C ALA A 76 31.29 -8.70 -15.68
N ASN A 77 30.24 -8.83 -14.86
CA ASN A 77 29.66 -10.13 -14.56
C ASN A 77 28.71 -10.53 -15.73
N PRO A 78 28.89 -11.68 -16.39
CA PRO A 78 28.45 -11.88 -17.78
C PRO A 78 26.96 -12.31 -18.01
N ASN A 79 26.01 -12.03 -17.11
CA ASN A 79 24.63 -12.57 -17.19
C ASN A 79 23.50 -11.51 -17.12
N GLY A 80 23.59 -10.44 -17.91
CA GLY A 80 22.66 -9.32 -17.99
C GLY A 80 21.59 -9.44 -19.09
N LEU A 81 20.31 -9.53 -18.73
CA LEU A 81 19.16 -9.41 -19.64
C LEU A 81 18.53 -8.02 -19.52
N ALA A 82 18.50 -7.26 -20.61
CA ALA A 82 17.74 -6.01 -20.67
C ALA A 82 16.33 -6.23 -21.21
N ILE A 83 15.33 -5.72 -20.51
CA ILE A 83 13.93 -5.73 -20.95
C ILE A 83 13.57 -4.33 -21.41
N VAL A 84 12.99 -4.17 -22.59
CA VAL A 84 12.46 -2.90 -23.06
C VAL A 84 10.94 -3.02 -23.17
N ILE A 85 10.19 -2.14 -22.52
CA ILE A 85 8.73 -2.11 -22.68
C ILE A 85 8.41 -1.34 -23.97
N GLY A 86 7.67 -1.98 -24.88
CA GLY A 86 7.14 -1.33 -26.09
C GLY A 86 6.22 -0.16 -25.73
N HIS A 87 6.16 0.84 -26.62
CA HIS A 87 5.39 2.08 -26.43
C HIS A 87 5.89 2.95 -25.26
N SER A 88 5.25 4.10 -25.05
CA SER A 88 5.78 5.18 -24.22
C SER A 88 5.18 5.24 -22.82
N SER A 89 6.02 5.51 -21.81
CA SER A 89 5.58 5.71 -20.42
C SER A 89 4.96 7.09 -20.21
N GLU A 90 5.54 8.13 -20.79
CA GLU A 90 5.13 9.54 -20.61
C GLU A 90 4.51 10.15 -21.88
N GLY A 91 4.64 9.48 -23.04
CA GLY A 91 3.99 9.86 -24.28
C GLY A 91 2.56 9.32 -24.42
N THR A 92 1.90 9.70 -25.52
CA THR A 92 0.51 9.28 -25.83
C THR A 92 0.42 7.92 -26.49
N ASP A 93 1.52 7.40 -27.05
CA ASP A 93 1.56 6.06 -27.62
C ASP A 93 1.57 5.03 -26.48
N LYS A 94 0.44 4.36 -26.26
CA LYS A 94 0.29 3.25 -25.29
C LYS A 94 0.15 1.88 -25.97
N GLY A 95 0.29 1.83 -27.30
CA GLY A 95 0.15 0.62 -28.10
C GLY A 95 -1.27 0.09 -28.23
N ALA A 96 -1.37 -1.15 -28.69
CA ALA A 96 -2.66 -1.76 -29.04
C ALA A 96 -3.55 -2.00 -27.82
N LEU A 97 -4.87 -2.05 -28.04
CA LEU A 97 -5.85 -2.38 -27.00
C LEU A 97 -6.24 -3.86 -27.09
N GLY A 98 -6.11 -4.59 -25.99
CA GLY A 98 -6.60 -5.96 -25.87
C GLY A 98 -8.12 -6.03 -25.81
N VAL A 99 -8.73 -7.02 -26.48
CA VAL A 99 -10.20 -7.17 -26.54
C VAL A 99 -10.76 -8.04 -25.41
N SER A 100 -9.94 -8.92 -24.82
CA SER A 100 -10.34 -9.81 -23.72
C SER A 100 -9.74 -9.41 -22.37
N PRO A 101 -10.47 -8.88 -21.39
CA PRO A 101 -9.94 -8.65 -20.04
C PRO A 101 -9.82 -9.96 -19.23
N PRO A 102 -8.95 -10.05 -18.19
CA PRO A 102 -8.23 -8.96 -17.52
C PRO A 102 -6.91 -8.54 -18.19
N PHE A 103 -6.93 -7.36 -18.80
CA PHE A 103 -5.81 -6.43 -18.83
C PHE A 103 -5.93 -5.57 -17.55
N PRO A 104 -4.85 -5.00 -16.98
CA PRO A 104 -4.92 -4.25 -15.72
C PRO A 104 -6.06 -3.22 -15.72
N ALA A 105 -6.95 -3.31 -14.72
CA ALA A 105 -8.29 -2.71 -14.73
C ALA A 105 -8.37 -1.32 -14.05
N ALA A 106 -7.29 -0.53 -14.08
CA ALA A 106 -7.35 0.86 -13.60
C ALA A 106 -7.93 1.77 -14.70
N ALA A 107 -8.93 2.59 -14.33
CA ALA A 107 -9.75 3.36 -15.27
C ALA A 107 -9.00 4.47 -16.07
N SER A 108 -7.77 4.86 -15.68
CA SER A 108 -6.98 5.85 -16.44
C SER A 108 -6.02 5.24 -17.48
N ALA A 109 -5.78 3.92 -17.45
CA ALA A 109 -4.68 3.28 -18.18
C ALA A 109 -5.13 2.21 -19.21
N GLY A 110 -6.33 1.64 -19.08
CA GLY A 110 -6.97 0.86 -20.15
C GLY A 110 -6.27 -0.44 -20.55
N ARG A 111 -6.90 -1.16 -21.49
CA ARG A 111 -6.47 -2.46 -22.05
C ARG A 111 -5.19 -2.37 -22.91
N ALA A 112 -4.40 -1.33 -22.72
CA ALA A 112 -3.32 -0.96 -23.61
C ALA A 112 -2.07 -1.81 -23.39
N GLU A 113 -1.36 -2.01 -24.49
CA GLU A 113 -0.18 -2.85 -24.62
C GLU A 113 0.94 -2.48 -23.66
N TYR A 114 1.20 -1.18 -23.50
CA TYR A 114 2.20 -0.68 -22.57
C TYR A 114 2.00 -1.24 -21.14
N TYR A 115 0.80 -1.14 -20.59
CA TYR A 115 0.52 -1.56 -19.20
C TYR A 115 0.50 -3.07 -19.03
N TRP A 116 0.09 -3.81 -20.07
CA TRP A 116 0.17 -5.26 -20.05
C TRP A 116 1.63 -5.74 -20.03
N ASN A 117 2.48 -5.11 -20.84
CA ASN A 117 3.91 -5.38 -20.93
C ASN A 117 4.68 -4.89 -19.70
N GLU A 118 4.21 -3.85 -19.00
CA GLU A 118 4.78 -3.44 -17.71
C GLU A 118 4.60 -4.51 -16.63
N ASP A 119 3.41 -5.12 -16.55
CA ASP A 119 3.19 -6.28 -15.67
C ASP A 119 3.99 -7.53 -16.12
N LEU A 120 4.15 -7.74 -17.43
CA LEU A 120 4.98 -8.83 -17.95
C LEU A 120 6.46 -8.62 -17.60
N ALA A 121 6.99 -7.41 -17.78
CA ALA A 121 8.37 -7.05 -17.46
C ALA A 121 8.68 -7.31 -15.99
N ARG A 122 7.79 -6.87 -15.08
CA ARG A 122 7.91 -7.16 -13.64
C ARG A 122 8.01 -8.66 -13.35
N ARG A 123 7.17 -9.49 -13.99
CA ARG A 123 7.20 -10.95 -13.83
C ARG A 123 8.48 -11.58 -14.38
N ILE A 124 9.02 -11.06 -15.49
CA ILE A 124 10.30 -11.50 -16.04
C ILE A 124 11.42 -11.13 -15.05
N GLU A 125 11.44 -9.92 -14.49
CA GLU A 125 12.42 -9.49 -13.49
C GLU A 125 12.40 -10.39 -12.25
N GLU A 126 11.22 -10.69 -11.71
CA GLU A 126 11.06 -11.60 -10.56
C GLU A 126 11.67 -12.97 -10.84
N LYS A 127 11.37 -13.56 -12.00
CA LYS A 127 11.87 -14.89 -12.36
C LYS A 127 13.37 -14.88 -12.72
N ALA A 128 13.86 -13.83 -13.37
CA ALA A 128 15.27 -13.69 -13.71
C ALA A 128 16.12 -13.52 -12.43
N ASN A 129 15.69 -12.66 -11.51
CA ASN A 129 16.34 -12.48 -10.21
C ASN A 129 16.39 -13.79 -9.42
N ALA A 130 15.29 -14.57 -9.42
CA ALA A 130 15.26 -15.90 -8.78
C ALA A 130 16.25 -16.91 -9.40
N ARG A 131 16.68 -16.70 -10.65
CA ARG A 131 17.70 -17.51 -11.33
C ARG A 131 19.11 -16.91 -11.29
N GLY A 132 19.32 -15.84 -10.51
CA GLY A 132 20.60 -15.14 -10.42
C GLY A 132 21.00 -14.41 -11.71
N ILE A 133 20.03 -14.15 -12.60
CA ILE A 133 20.24 -13.38 -13.83
C ILE A 133 20.15 -11.89 -13.46
N ARG A 134 21.17 -11.13 -13.83
CA ARG A 134 21.14 -9.66 -13.72
C ARG A 134 20.12 -9.17 -14.73
N VAL A 135 19.09 -8.46 -14.29
CA VAL A 135 17.98 -8.02 -15.15
C VAL A 135 17.64 -6.57 -14.86
N ALA A 136 17.26 -5.83 -15.89
CA ALA A 136 16.74 -4.47 -15.73
C ALA A 136 15.72 -4.13 -16.83
N THR A 137 14.64 -3.45 -16.43
CA THR A 137 13.63 -2.93 -17.33
C THR A 137 13.86 -1.46 -17.70
N PHE A 138 13.80 -1.18 -19.00
CA PHE A 138 13.96 0.13 -19.61
C PHE A 138 12.64 0.54 -20.27
N ARG A 139 12.27 1.82 -20.08
CA ARG A 139 11.05 2.40 -20.63
C ARG A 139 11.41 3.43 -21.69
N ARG A 140 10.61 3.49 -22.76
CA ARG A 140 10.62 4.62 -23.69
C ARG A 140 9.83 5.74 -23.04
N ARG A 141 10.47 6.87 -22.73
CA ARG A 141 9.75 7.97 -22.06
C ARG A 141 8.79 8.67 -23.01
N GLN A 142 9.23 8.95 -24.23
CA GLN A 142 8.47 9.65 -25.27
C GLN A 142 8.08 8.74 -26.45
N ASN A 143 7.21 9.25 -27.34
CA ASN A 143 6.74 8.53 -28.52
C ASN A 143 7.83 8.36 -29.59
N GLY A 144 7.61 7.39 -30.50
CA GLY A 144 8.37 7.27 -31.74
C GLY A 144 9.85 6.96 -31.57
N THR A 145 10.60 7.11 -32.67
CA THR A 145 12.03 6.75 -32.77
C THR A 145 12.90 7.47 -31.74
N ALA A 146 12.54 8.68 -31.32
CA ALA A 146 13.25 9.40 -30.27
C ALA A 146 13.20 8.65 -28.93
N GLY A 147 12.01 8.18 -28.52
CA GLY A 147 11.85 7.38 -27.30
C GLY A 147 12.57 6.03 -27.37
N VAL A 148 12.61 5.41 -28.56
CA VAL A 148 13.38 4.19 -28.80
C VAL A 148 14.88 4.43 -28.63
N ARG A 149 15.41 5.47 -29.29
CA ARG A 149 16.83 5.85 -29.20
C ARG A 149 17.26 6.13 -27.76
N ASP A 150 16.43 6.83 -26.99
CA ASP A 150 16.72 7.14 -25.59
C ASP A 150 16.75 5.89 -24.71
N ALA A 151 15.76 4.99 -24.87
CA ALA A 151 15.71 3.74 -24.13
C ALA A 151 16.95 2.87 -24.45
N TYR A 152 17.28 2.69 -25.73
CA TYR A 152 18.42 1.86 -26.13
C TYR A 152 19.77 2.50 -25.82
N ARG A 153 19.88 3.83 -25.69
CA ARG A 153 21.07 4.49 -25.12
C ARG A 153 21.30 4.08 -23.66
N LEU A 154 20.23 3.99 -22.87
CA LEU A 154 20.31 3.53 -21.47
C LEU A 154 20.62 2.04 -21.39
N VAL A 155 20.03 1.22 -22.27
CA VAL A 155 20.35 -0.20 -22.39
C VAL A 155 21.83 -0.40 -22.73
N ALA A 156 22.38 0.33 -23.70
CA ALA A 156 23.79 0.24 -24.08
C ALA A 156 24.73 0.58 -22.92
N ARG A 157 24.41 1.63 -22.14
CA ARG A 157 25.15 1.99 -20.93
C ARG A 157 25.13 0.90 -19.86
N TRP A 158 24.03 0.16 -19.76
CA TRP A 158 23.89 -0.94 -18.79
C TRP A 158 24.59 -2.24 -19.21
N ARG A 159 25.10 -2.29 -20.45
CA ARG A 159 25.90 -3.38 -21.02
C ARG A 159 25.29 -4.78 -20.81
N PRO A 160 24.10 -5.07 -21.35
CA PRO A 160 23.51 -6.41 -21.29
C PRO A 160 24.17 -7.37 -22.28
N GLN A 161 23.93 -8.66 -22.07
CA GLN A 161 24.27 -9.76 -23.00
C GLN A 161 23.19 -9.97 -24.04
N ALA A 162 21.94 -9.68 -23.71
CA ALA A 162 20.85 -9.68 -24.68
C ALA A 162 19.79 -8.67 -24.27
N SER A 163 19.03 -8.19 -25.25
CA SER A 163 17.82 -7.41 -25.00
C SER A 163 16.58 -8.09 -25.57
N VAL A 164 15.45 -7.93 -24.88
CA VAL A 164 14.13 -8.31 -25.36
C VAL A 164 13.17 -7.14 -25.22
N GLU A 165 12.54 -6.75 -26.31
CA GLU A 165 11.48 -5.76 -26.32
C GLU A 165 10.10 -6.44 -26.28
N LEU A 166 9.23 -6.00 -25.38
CA LEU A 166 7.94 -6.63 -25.10
C LEU A 166 6.81 -5.89 -25.83
N HIS A 167 6.07 -6.63 -26.66
CA HIS A 167 4.87 -6.21 -27.39
C HIS A 167 3.78 -7.29 -27.29
N PHE A 168 2.59 -7.00 -27.82
CA PHE A 168 1.63 -7.97 -28.34
C PHE A 168 1.06 -7.45 -29.66
N ASN A 169 0.66 -8.35 -30.56
CA ASN A 169 0.22 -7.93 -31.89
C ASN A 169 -1.24 -7.45 -31.88
N SER A 170 -1.66 -6.73 -32.92
CA SER A 170 -3.04 -6.34 -33.18
C SER A 170 -3.25 -6.14 -34.68
N ALA A 171 -4.30 -6.73 -35.23
CA ALA A 171 -4.65 -6.56 -36.64
C ALA A 171 -6.16 -6.67 -36.86
N THR A 172 -6.70 -7.89 -36.95
CA THR A 172 -8.14 -8.16 -37.07
C THR A 172 -8.61 -9.05 -35.93
N ALA A 173 -9.93 -9.20 -35.79
CA ALA A 173 -10.52 -10.09 -34.79
C ALA A 173 -10.21 -11.59 -35.03
N SER A 174 -9.78 -11.96 -36.24
CA SER A 174 -9.42 -13.34 -36.61
C SER A 174 -7.91 -13.60 -36.60
N ALA A 175 -7.08 -12.56 -36.66
CA ALA A 175 -5.63 -12.68 -36.60
C ALA A 175 -5.18 -13.27 -35.26
N ARG A 176 -4.31 -14.27 -35.28
CA ARG A 176 -3.78 -14.94 -34.08
C ARG A 176 -2.44 -15.59 -34.38
N GLY A 177 -1.66 -15.85 -33.34
CA GLY A 177 -0.37 -16.50 -33.47
C GLY A 177 0.76 -15.74 -32.78
N SER A 178 1.96 -16.31 -32.82
CA SER A 178 3.16 -15.74 -32.19
C SER A 178 4.24 -15.46 -33.24
N GLU A 179 4.88 -14.29 -33.17
CA GLU A 179 6.07 -13.95 -33.96
C GLU A 179 7.14 -13.27 -33.10
N THR A 180 8.38 -13.36 -33.57
CA THR A 180 9.54 -12.69 -32.95
C THR A 180 10.34 -11.97 -34.03
N LEU A 181 10.60 -10.69 -33.83
CA LEU A 181 11.33 -9.85 -34.77
C LEU A 181 12.82 -9.77 -34.38
N TYR A 182 13.68 -9.66 -35.39
CA TYR A 182 15.12 -9.42 -35.25
C TYR A 182 15.61 -8.44 -36.32
N GLY A 183 16.69 -7.71 -36.06
CA GLY A 183 17.21 -6.69 -36.99
C GLY A 183 18.64 -6.94 -37.49
N ARG A 184 19.37 -7.87 -36.88
CA ARG A 184 20.73 -8.27 -37.31
C ARG A 184 20.84 -9.78 -37.30
N SER A 185 21.62 -10.34 -38.23
CA SER A 185 21.80 -11.79 -38.38
C SER A 185 22.31 -12.47 -37.10
N GLY A 186 23.17 -11.79 -36.32
CA GLY A 186 23.66 -12.27 -35.03
C GLY A 186 22.58 -12.46 -33.95
N SER A 187 21.39 -11.87 -34.14
CA SER A 187 20.25 -11.98 -33.21
C SER A 187 19.31 -13.13 -33.55
N ILE A 188 19.50 -13.82 -34.68
CA ILE A 188 18.65 -14.94 -35.10
C ILE A 188 18.60 -16.06 -34.06
N PRO A 189 19.71 -16.52 -33.45
CA PRO A 189 19.65 -17.58 -32.44
C PRO A 189 18.84 -17.17 -31.21
N TRP A 190 18.98 -15.92 -30.77
CA TRP A 190 18.23 -15.38 -29.64
C TRP A 190 16.73 -15.27 -29.94
N ALA A 191 16.40 -14.69 -31.10
CA ALA A 191 15.03 -14.57 -31.56
C ALA A 191 14.37 -15.95 -31.77
N ARG A 192 15.12 -16.93 -32.30
CA ARG A 192 14.66 -18.31 -32.46
C ARG A 192 14.33 -18.97 -31.12
N ALA A 193 15.21 -18.85 -30.14
CA ALA A 193 14.99 -19.43 -28.81
C ALA A 193 13.74 -18.86 -28.14
N LEU A 194 13.49 -17.56 -28.29
CA LEU A 194 12.25 -16.93 -27.84
C LEU A 194 11.04 -17.47 -28.62
N GLN A 195 11.09 -17.48 -29.96
CA GLN A 195 10.00 -17.97 -30.81
C GLN A 195 9.58 -19.40 -30.47
N ASP A 196 10.53 -20.31 -30.28
CA ASP A 196 10.24 -21.72 -29.98
C ASP A 196 9.52 -21.86 -28.63
N LYS A 197 9.91 -21.04 -27.63
CA LYS A 197 9.23 -20.99 -26.34
C LYS A 197 7.81 -20.42 -26.47
N LEU A 198 7.60 -19.38 -27.29
CA LEU A 198 6.28 -18.82 -27.56
C LEU A 198 5.37 -19.85 -28.24
N VAL A 199 5.87 -20.52 -29.29
CA VAL A 199 5.14 -21.55 -30.04
C VAL A 199 4.70 -22.68 -29.11
N SER A 200 5.61 -23.19 -28.27
CA SER A 200 5.29 -24.22 -27.29
C SER A 200 4.29 -23.72 -26.25
N LEU A 201 4.57 -22.57 -25.62
CA LEU A 201 3.73 -22.04 -24.56
C LEU A 201 2.31 -21.76 -25.04
N TYR A 202 2.13 -21.21 -26.24
CA TYR A 202 0.82 -20.87 -26.79
C TYR A 202 0.18 -21.99 -27.62
N GLY A 203 0.83 -23.15 -27.75
CA GLY A 203 0.33 -24.29 -28.52
C GLY A 203 0.12 -23.97 -30.00
N ARG A 204 1.03 -23.19 -30.60
CA ARG A 204 0.90 -22.70 -31.97
C ARG A 204 1.12 -23.83 -32.98
N VAL A 205 0.19 -23.96 -33.92
CA VAL A 205 0.26 -24.94 -35.00
C VAL A 205 -0.01 -24.28 -36.36
N GLY A 206 0.61 -24.79 -37.42
CA GLY A 206 0.46 -24.28 -38.77
C GLY A 206 0.75 -22.78 -38.86
N LEU A 207 -0.19 -22.01 -39.44
CA LEU A 207 -0.04 -20.55 -39.64
C LEU A 207 -0.05 -19.72 -38.35
N GLN A 208 -0.29 -20.34 -37.19
CA GLN A 208 -0.23 -19.65 -35.89
C GLN A 208 1.20 -19.54 -35.36
N ASP A 209 2.13 -20.39 -35.81
CA ASP A 209 3.56 -20.10 -35.71
C ASP A 209 3.93 -19.17 -36.86
N ARG A 210 4.01 -17.88 -36.56
CA ARG A 210 4.25 -16.85 -37.57
C ARG A 210 5.76 -16.65 -37.83
N GLY A 211 6.60 -17.38 -37.10
CA GLY A 211 8.03 -17.47 -37.28
C GLY A 211 8.79 -16.19 -36.94
N LEU A 212 10.04 -16.15 -37.38
CA LEU A 212 10.89 -14.98 -37.25
C LEU A 212 10.60 -13.97 -38.36
N LYS A 213 10.67 -12.70 -38.02
CA LYS A 213 10.48 -11.58 -38.94
C LYS A 213 11.74 -10.70 -38.95
N ASP A 214 12.31 -10.47 -40.13
CA ASP A 214 13.39 -9.50 -40.27
C ASP A 214 12.78 -8.09 -40.26
N ALA A 215 13.23 -7.28 -39.30
CA ALA A 215 12.81 -5.89 -39.15
C ALA A 215 13.15 -5.06 -40.39
N ASN A 216 14.27 -5.35 -41.07
CA ASN A 216 14.70 -4.63 -42.26
C ASN A 216 13.82 -4.94 -43.49
N GLU A 217 13.25 -6.14 -43.55
CA GLU A 217 12.31 -6.52 -44.61
C GLU A 217 10.88 -6.05 -44.31
N THR A 218 10.47 -6.13 -43.05
CA THR A 218 9.09 -5.80 -42.64
C THR A 218 8.87 -4.33 -42.31
N GLY A 219 9.93 -3.54 -42.10
CA GLY A 219 9.85 -2.15 -41.66
C GLY A 219 9.53 -1.96 -40.17
N ARG A 220 9.15 -3.03 -39.45
CA ARG A 220 8.65 -2.96 -38.07
C ARG A 220 9.79 -3.08 -37.07
N GLY A 221 9.83 -2.18 -36.08
CA GLY A 221 10.79 -2.24 -34.98
C GLY A 221 12.24 -2.01 -35.39
N ILE A 222 12.52 -1.45 -36.58
CA ILE A 222 13.90 -1.24 -37.07
C ILE A 222 14.75 -0.51 -36.03
N ALA A 223 14.30 0.65 -35.54
CA ALA A 223 15.03 1.43 -34.55
C ALA A 223 15.35 0.66 -33.25
N SER A 224 14.48 -0.28 -32.87
CA SER A 224 14.69 -1.16 -31.71
C SER A 224 15.68 -2.27 -31.99
N LEU A 225 15.70 -2.80 -33.20
CA LEU A 225 16.34 -4.09 -33.49
C LEU A 225 17.67 -3.95 -34.25
N THR A 226 17.93 -2.79 -34.85
CA THR A 226 19.20 -2.45 -35.50
C THR A 226 20.13 -1.59 -34.63
N ASN A 227 19.75 -1.35 -33.37
CA ASN A 227 20.53 -0.61 -32.37
C ASN A 227 21.89 -1.27 -32.03
N GLU A 228 22.72 -0.60 -31.24
CA GLU A 228 24.09 -1.02 -30.89
C GLU A 228 24.17 -2.25 -29.94
N VAL A 229 23.09 -2.57 -29.23
CA VAL A 229 22.99 -3.69 -28.28
C VAL A 229 22.53 -4.95 -28.98
N GLN A 230 23.37 -6.00 -28.99
CA GLN A 230 23.10 -7.26 -29.68
C GLN A 230 23.61 -8.46 -28.87
N PRO A 231 22.94 -9.63 -28.91
CA PRO A 231 21.69 -9.89 -29.61
C PRO A 231 20.45 -9.15 -29.05
N SER A 232 19.53 -8.78 -29.93
CA SER A 232 18.27 -8.07 -29.61
C SER A 232 17.09 -8.69 -30.36
N ALA A 233 15.96 -8.83 -29.67
CA ALA A 233 14.72 -9.36 -30.22
C ALA A 233 13.51 -8.60 -29.70
N LEU A 234 12.41 -8.60 -30.46
CA LEU A 234 11.11 -8.06 -30.06
C LEU A 234 10.09 -9.19 -30.17
N ILE A 235 9.35 -9.46 -29.09
CA ILE A 235 8.37 -10.55 -29.05
C ILE A 235 6.94 -10.04 -29.23
N GLU A 236 6.16 -10.76 -30.02
CA GLU A 236 4.71 -10.58 -30.16
C GLU A 236 4.02 -11.94 -29.89
N PRO A 237 3.71 -12.24 -28.62
CA PRO A 237 3.32 -13.58 -28.19
C PRO A 237 1.89 -13.98 -28.61
N PHE A 238 0.99 -13.01 -28.79
CA PHE A 238 -0.40 -13.22 -29.19
C PHE A 238 -0.96 -11.93 -29.80
N PHE A 239 -2.18 -12.02 -30.37
CA PHE A 239 -2.93 -10.86 -30.86
C PHE A 239 -3.93 -10.34 -29.83
N GLY A 240 -3.70 -9.13 -29.31
CA GLY A 240 -4.64 -8.42 -28.44
C GLY A 240 -5.98 -8.12 -29.12
N SER A 241 -6.02 -8.03 -30.45
CA SER A 241 -7.26 -7.81 -31.22
C SER A 241 -8.16 -9.05 -31.34
N ASN A 242 -7.67 -10.24 -30.97
CA ASN A 242 -8.40 -11.49 -31.06
C ASN A 242 -8.78 -11.99 -29.67
N GLN A 243 -10.07 -12.25 -29.46
CA GLN A 243 -10.61 -12.62 -28.15
C GLN A 243 -9.94 -13.87 -27.55
N GLN A 244 -9.87 -14.96 -28.32
CA GLN A 244 -9.30 -16.23 -27.85
C GLN A 244 -7.78 -16.10 -27.66
N ASP A 245 -7.11 -15.34 -28.52
CA ASP A 245 -5.67 -15.18 -28.44
C ASP A 245 -5.25 -14.26 -27.28
N ALA A 246 -6.04 -13.23 -27.00
CA ALA A 246 -5.90 -12.36 -25.84
C ALA A 246 -6.18 -13.12 -24.51
N GLU A 247 -7.15 -14.04 -24.49
CA GLU A 247 -7.39 -14.93 -23.34
C GLU A 247 -6.18 -15.81 -23.04
N LEU A 248 -5.55 -16.38 -24.07
CA LEU A 248 -4.29 -17.11 -23.91
C LEU A 248 -3.18 -16.18 -23.41
N GLY A 249 -3.09 -14.96 -23.94
CA GLY A 249 -2.16 -13.92 -23.49
C GLY A 249 -2.24 -13.69 -21.99
N ILE A 250 -3.46 -13.60 -21.45
CA ILE A 250 -3.71 -13.43 -20.02
C ILE A 250 -3.41 -14.70 -19.24
N ALA A 251 -4.00 -15.83 -19.65
CA ALA A 251 -3.89 -17.09 -18.93
C ALA A 251 -2.45 -17.58 -18.83
N ARG A 252 -1.63 -17.29 -19.84
CA ARG A 252 -0.25 -17.78 -19.94
C ARG A 252 0.81 -16.73 -19.63
N LYS A 253 0.43 -15.53 -19.14
CA LYS A 253 1.39 -14.44 -18.87
C LYS A 253 2.53 -14.85 -17.94
N ASP A 254 2.26 -15.61 -16.88
CA ASP A 254 3.32 -16.10 -15.98
C ASP A 254 4.24 -17.12 -16.67
N GLY A 255 3.65 -18.00 -17.49
CA GLY A 255 4.40 -18.93 -18.34
C GLY A 255 5.28 -18.20 -19.37
N LEU A 256 4.81 -17.08 -19.92
CA LEU A 256 5.55 -16.24 -20.86
C LEU A 256 6.76 -15.59 -20.18
N ALA A 257 6.57 -15.07 -18.97
CA ALA A 257 7.69 -14.55 -18.19
C ALA A 257 8.76 -15.63 -17.94
N ARG A 258 8.34 -16.86 -17.60
CA ARG A 258 9.25 -17.99 -17.41
C ARG A 258 9.96 -18.37 -18.72
N ALA A 259 9.23 -18.40 -19.84
CA ALA A 259 9.77 -18.69 -21.16
C ALA A 259 10.90 -17.75 -21.58
N VAL A 260 10.75 -16.43 -21.35
CA VAL A 260 11.80 -15.43 -21.64
C VAL A 260 13.05 -15.67 -20.79
N VAL A 261 12.88 -15.93 -19.49
CA VAL A 261 13.99 -16.21 -18.58
C VAL A 261 14.69 -17.52 -18.93
N ASP A 262 13.95 -18.56 -19.28
CA ASP A 262 14.51 -19.86 -19.65
C ASP A 262 15.26 -19.79 -20.99
N ALA A 263 14.76 -19.02 -21.95
CA ALA A 263 15.47 -18.76 -23.20
C ALA A 263 16.80 -18.04 -22.94
N PHE A 264 16.81 -17.02 -22.07
CA PHE A 264 18.04 -16.30 -21.74
C PHE A 264 19.01 -17.18 -20.95
N ALA A 265 18.51 -17.93 -19.96
CA ALA A 265 19.32 -18.88 -19.20
C ALA A 265 20.03 -19.89 -20.11
N ALA A 266 19.33 -20.40 -21.13
CA ALA A 266 19.93 -21.28 -22.14
C ALA A 266 20.99 -20.54 -22.97
N LEU A 267 20.73 -19.29 -23.38
CA LEU A 267 21.69 -18.46 -24.13
C LEU A 267 23.01 -18.25 -23.37
N VAL A 268 22.95 -18.04 -22.06
CA VAL A 268 24.14 -17.82 -21.20
C VAL A 268 24.68 -19.08 -20.53
N GLY A 269 24.13 -20.27 -20.86
CA GLY A 269 24.63 -21.55 -20.35
C GLY A 269 24.33 -21.82 -18.87
N LEU A 270 23.28 -21.22 -18.30
CA LEU A 270 22.81 -21.52 -16.95
C LEU A 270 22.02 -22.84 -16.93
N PRO A 271 22.20 -23.68 -15.88
CA PRO A 271 21.54 -24.98 -15.80
C PRO A 271 20.01 -24.87 -15.74
N ALA A 272 19.32 -25.85 -16.33
CA ALA A 272 17.88 -26.01 -16.16
C ALA A 272 17.56 -26.20 -14.66
N PRO A 273 16.41 -25.70 -14.18
CA PRO A 273 16.04 -25.88 -12.79
C PRO A 273 15.80 -27.37 -12.52
N ALA A 274 16.15 -27.86 -11.33
CA ALA A 274 15.75 -29.19 -10.88
C ALA A 274 14.23 -29.31 -10.95
N SER A 275 13.73 -30.40 -11.54
CA SER A 275 12.35 -30.57 -11.99
C SER A 275 11.31 -30.34 -10.89
N LEU A 276 10.53 -29.26 -11.03
CA LEU A 276 9.12 -29.26 -10.65
C LEU A 276 8.37 -29.77 -11.88
N GLU A 277 7.97 -31.04 -11.84
CA GLU A 277 7.37 -31.75 -12.96
C GLU A 277 6.05 -31.11 -13.43
N THR A 278 5.91 -31.20 -14.74
CA THR A 278 4.90 -30.67 -15.64
C THR A 278 3.49 -31.19 -15.37
N ALA A 279 2.51 -30.29 -15.26
CA ALA A 279 1.09 -30.62 -15.41
C ALA A 279 0.66 -30.29 -16.83
N ASP A 280 0.48 -31.32 -17.67
CA ASP A 280 -0.78 -31.59 -18.37
C ASP A 280 -0.67 -32.82 -19.30
N ALA A 281 -1.79 -33.56 -19.38
CA ALA A 281 -2.06 -34.87 -20.03
C ALA A 281 -1.74 -36.08 -19.11
N VAL A 282 -2.64 -37.03 -18.80
CA VAL A 282 -3.67 -37.69 -19.60
C VAL A 282 -4.81 -38.17 -18.67
N ALA A 283 -6.03 -38.19 -19.18
CA ALA A 283 -7.22 -38.74 -18.53
C ALA A 283 -7.14 -40.25 -18.29
N ALA A 284 -8.02 -40.71 -17.39
CA ALA A 284 -8.40 -42.09 -17.02
C ALA A 284 -7.81 -42.60 -15.69
N ASP A 285 -8.70 -43.26 -14.94
CA ASP A 285 -8.48 -44.04 -13.71
C ASP A 285 -8.64 -43.27 -12.38
N VAL A 286 -9.87 -42.84 -12.11
CA VAL A 286 -10.34 -42.28 -10.84
C VAL A 286 -11.51 -43.11 -10.35
N GLU A 287 -11.38 -43.81 -9.21
CA GLU A 287 -12.53 -44.04 -8.32
C GLU A 287 -12.19 -44.65 -6.94
N SER A 288 -11.02 -45.24 -6.71
CA SER A 288 -10.75 -45.96 -5.44
C SER A 288 -9.82 -45.26 -4.43
N ALA A 289 -9.26 -44.08 -4.76
CA ALA A 289 -8.30 -43.36 -3.90
C ALA A 289 -8.84 -42.06 -3.23
N GLU A 290 -10.01 -41.55 -3.63
CA GLU A 290 -10.54 -40.25 -3.17
C GLU A 290 -11.15 -40.25 -1.75
N ALA A 291 -11.54 -41.41 -1.21
CA ALA A 291 -12.21 -41.48 0.09
C ALA A 291 -11.24 -41.28 1.28
N ALA A 292 -9.99 -41.73 1.17
CA ALA A 292 -9.00 -41.63 2.25
C ALA A 292 -8.39 -40.22 2.40
N THR A 293 -8.34 -39.45 1.32
CA THR A 293 -7.82 -38.06 1.28
C THR A 293 -8.85 -37.02 1.73
N SER A 294 -10.14 -37.27 1.52
CA SER A 294 -11.22 -36.34 1.91
C SER A 294 -11.42 -36.25 3.44
N ALA A 295 -11.32 -37.38 4.14
CA ALA A 295 -11.42 -37.40 5.61
C ALA A 295 -10.25 -36.68 6.29
N ALA A 296 -9.03 -36.79 5.74
CA ALA A 296 -7.87 -36.06 6.23
C ALA A 296 -8.03 -34.54 6.02
N LEU A 297 -8.53 -34.12 4.85
CA LEU A 297 -8.80 -32.71 4.56
C LEU A 297 -9.85 -32.11 5.48
N TRP A 298 -10.95 -32.82 5.76
CA TRP A 298 -11.99 -32.38 6.68
C TRP A 298 -11.46 -32.20 8.11
N ASN A 299 -10.64 -33.14 8.58
CA ASN A 299 -9.98 -33.04 9.88
C ASN A 299 -9.00 -31.86 9.94
N SER A 300 -8.27 -31.59 8.86
CA SER A 300 -7.40 -30.41 8.76
C SER A 300 -8.19 -29.11 8.81
N LEU A 301 -9.36 -29.02 8.14
CA LEU A 301 -10.25 -27.86 8.25
C LEU A 301 -10.75 -27.68 9.69
N GLN A 302 -11.15 -28.76 10.36
CA GLN A 302 -11.56 -28.70 11.76
C GLN A 302 -10.43 -28.17 12.65
N GLN A 303 -9.19 -28.65 12.47
CA GLN A 303 -8.03 -28.16 13.24
C GLN A 303 -7.72 -26.69 12.96
N ALA A 304 -7.67 -26.29 11.68
CA ALA A 304 -7.45 -24.90 11.29
C ALA A 304 -8.56 -23.98 11.85
N TYR A 305 -9.81 -24.44 11.84
CA TYR A 305 -10.92 -23.65 12.36
C TYR A 305 -10.97 -23.58 13.88
N ALA A 306 -10.51 -24.62 14.58
CA ALA A 306 -10.35 -24.59 16.03
C ALA A 306 -9.40 -23.48 16.48
N THR A 307 -8.27 -23.31 15.78
CA THR A 307 -7.24 -22.30 16.11
C THR A 307 -7.48 -20.93 15.48
N ALA A 308 -8.33 -20.83 14.46
CA ALA A 308 -8.67 -19.56 13.81
C ALA A 308 -9.27 -18.56 14.81
N THR A 309 -8.71 -17.35 14.85
CA THR A 309 -9.28 -16.23 15.61
C THR A 309 -10.36 -15.57 14.74
N ILE A 310 -11.62 -15.62 15.19
CA ILE A 310 -12.77 -15.03 14.48
C ILE A 310 -13.60 -14.19 15.44
N GLU A 311 -14.31 -13.17 14.93
CA GLU A 311 -15.10 -12.21 15.71
C GLU A 311 -16.15 -12.88 16.63
N PHE A 312 -16.72 -14.01 16.19
CA PHE A 312 -17.77 -14.74 16.93
C PHE A 312 -17.42 -16.23 17.11
N PRO A 313 -16.54 -16.59 18.07
CA PRO A 313 -16.10 -17.98 18.26
C PRO A 313 -17.23 -18.96 18.57
N HIS A 314 -18.30 -18.52 19.24
CA HIS A 314 -19.47 -19.35 19.53
C HIS A 314 -20.27 -19.73 18.28
N LEU A 315 -20.00 -19.11 17.12
CA LEU A 315 -20.60 -19.47 15.84
C LEU A 315 -19.81 -20.55 15.08
N LYS A 316 -18.64 -20.98 15.57
CA LYS A 316 -17.82 -21.98 14.88
C LYS A 316 -18.57 -23.28 14.65
N ASP A 317 -19.25 -23.80 15.67
CA ASP A 317 -19.99 -25.07 15.56
C ASP A 317 -21.09 -24.99 14.48
N ILE A 318 -21.85 -23.89 14.41
CA ILE A 318 -22.97 -23.74 13.47
C ILE A 318 -22.50 -23.44 12.04
N SER A 319 -21.46 -22.63 11.85
CA SER A 319 -20.91 -22.38 10.51
C SER A 319 -20.17 -23.62 9.99
N PHE A 320 -19.47 -24.36 10.85
CA PHE A 320 -18.84 -25.63 10.49
C PHE A 320 -19.88 -26.68 10.09
N SER A 321 -21.04 -26.70 10.77
CA SER A 321 -22.19 -27.54 10.40
C SER A 321 -22.77 -27.15 9.04
N GLN A 322 -22.80 -25.86 8.72
CA GLN A 322 -23.17 -25.38 7.39
C GLN A 322 -22.18 -25.89 6.34
N TRP A 323 -20.88 -25.75 6.58
CA TRP A 323 -19.85 -26.23 5.65
C TRP A 323 -19.88 -27.75 5.49
N ALA A 324 -20.21 -28.49 6.55
CA ALA A 324 -20.40 -29.93 6.49
C ALA A 324 -21.54 -30.29 5.52
N LEU A 325 -22.64 -29.54 5.55
CA LEU A 325 -23.74 -29.74 4.61
C LEU A 325 -23.33 -29.40 3.18
N GLU A 326 -22.72 -28.23 2.97
CA GLU A 326 -22.37 -27.70 1.64
C GLU A 326 -21.29 -28.54 0.93
N SER A 327 -20.35 -29.06 1.70
CA SER A 327 -19.22 -29.82 1.16
C SER A 327 -19.40 -31.33 1.24
N GLY A 328 -20.50 -31.83 1.81
CA GLY A 328 -20.63 -33.26 2.15
C GLY A 328 -19.52 -33.71 3.10
N THR A 329 -19.24 -32.91 4.14
CA THR A 329 -18.16 -33.15 5.10
C THR A 329 -16.80 -33.22 4.40
N GLY A 330 -16.52 -32.26 3.53
CA GLY A 330 -15.25 -32.11 2.81
C GLY A 330 -15.06 -32.97 1.57
N THR A 331 -16.08 -33.73 1.15
CA THR A 331 -15.98 -34.68 0.01
C THR A 331 -16.31 -34.06 -1.35
N SER A 332 -16.97 -32.90 -1.40
CA SER A 332 -17.32 -32.25 -2.67
C SER A 332 -16.08 -31.85 -3.47
N GLN A 333 -16.15 -31.91 -4.81
CA GLN A 333 -15.03 -31.50 -5.68
C GLN A 333 -14.66 -30.03 -5.47
N LEU A 334 -15.63 -29.17 -5.14
CA LEU A 334 -15.40 -27.77 -4.82
C LEU A 334 -14.59 -27.60 -3.52
N ALA A 335 -14.80 -28.48 -2.53
CA ALA A 335 -13.98 -28.53 -1.32
C ALA A 335 -12.58 -29.12 -1.59
N THR A 336 -12.50 -30.28 -2.25
CA THR A 336 -11.23 -30.99 -2.44
C THR A 336 -10.30 -30.33 -3.44
N ARG A 337 -10.82 -29.69 -4.50
CA ARG A 337 -10.01 -29.06 -5.55
C ARG A 337 -9.80 -27.56 -5.36
N HIS A 338 -10.68 -26.90 -4.61
CA HIS A 338 -10.71 -25.43 -4.50
C HIS A 338 -10.75 -24.91 -3.07
N LEU A 339 -10.68 -25.80 -2.07
CA LEU A 339 -10.75 -25.46 -0.64
C LEU A 339 -11.98 -24.62 -0.29
N ASN A 340 -13.09 -24.83 -1.02
CA ASN A 340 -14.31 -24.05 -0.85
C ASN A 340 -15.42 -24.93 -0.28
N PHE A 341 -15.42 -25.06 1.05
CA PHE A 341 -16.33 -25.94 1.78
C PHE A 341 -17.75 -25.38 1.96
N ALA A 342 -17.99 -24.13 1.54
CA ALA A 342 -19.26 -23.44 1.74
C ALA A 342 -20.00 -23.15 0.42
N GLY A 343 -19.50 -23.62 -0.73
CA GLY A 343 -20.14 -23.34 -2.01
C GLY A 343 -20.07 -21.86 -2.43
N MET A 344 -19.04 -21.12 -2.00
CA MET A 344 -18.98 -19.68 -2.21
C MET A 344 -18.76 -19.30 -3.67
N LYS A 345 -19.78 -18.73 -4.30
CA LYS A 345 -19.72 -18.06 -5.61
C LYS A 345 -18.77 -16.85 -5.60
N TRP A 346 -17.98 -16.67 -6.65
CA TRP A 346 -17.01 -15.57 -6.74
C TRP A 346 -17.70 -14.21 -6.88
N ARG A 347 -17.16 -13.20 -6.21
CA ARG A 347 -17.56 -11.79 -6.32
C ARG A 347 -16.31 -10.91 -6.39
N PRO A 348 -16.40 -9.72 -7.00
CA PRO A 348 -15.24 -8.83 -7.14
C PRO A 348 -14.51 -8.54 -5.83
N PHE A 349 -15.22 -8.37 -4.71
CA PHE A 349 -14.61 -8.12 -3.40
C PHE A 349 -13.84 -9.32 -2.80
N MET A 350 -13.98 -10.52 -3.38
CA MET A 350 -13.26 -11.71 -2.93
C MET A 350 -11.85 -11.79 -3.53
N SER A 351 -11.48 -10.93 -4.49
CA SER A 351 -10.22 -11.03 -5.23
C SER A 351 -8.96 -10.91 -4.36
N GLY A 352 -9.06 -10.30 -3.18
CA GLY A 352 -7.97 -10.20 -2.22
C GLY A 352 -7.71 -11.47 -1.41
N ILE A 353 -8.62 -12.45 -1.45
CA ILE A 353 -8.54 -13.66 -0.61
C ILE A 353 -8.87 -14.96 -1.36
N ALA A 354 -9.45 -14.86 -2.56
CA ALA A 354 -9.82 -16.00 -3.38
C ALA A 354 -9.58 -15.73 -4.86
N THR A 355 -9.17 -16.77 -5.58
CA THR A 355 -9.07 -16.75 -7.03
C THR A 355 -10.41 -17.12 -7.67
N LYS A 356 -10.77 -16.47 -8.78
CA LYS A 356 -11.95 -16.80 -9.56
C LYS A 356 -11.73 -18.11 -10.32
N VAL A 357 -12.56 -19.12 -10.08
CA VAL A 357 -12.53 -20.39 -10.82
C VAL A 357 -13.92 -20.67 -11.41
N TRP A 358 -13.99 -21.15 -12.64
CA TRP A 358 -15.24 -21.66 -13.20
C TRP A 358 -15.46 -23.08 -12.68
N TYR A 359 -16.65 -23.36 -12.18
CA TYR A 359 -17.02 -24.69 -11.69
C TYR A 359 -18.45 -25.00 -12.12
N GLU A 360 -18.65 -26.16 -12.74
CA GLU A 360 -19.97 -26.67 -13.11
C GLU A 360 -20.55 -27.43 -11.92
N ALA A 361 -21.50 -26.78 -11.24
CA ALA A 361 -22.32 -27.41 -10.23
C ALA A 361 -23.56 -28.06 -10.88
N HIS A 362 -24.34 -28.79 -10.08
CA HIS A 362 -25.51 -29.54 -10.54
C HIS A 362 -26.65 -28.66 -11.11
N ASP A 363 -26.56 -27.34 -10.94
CA ASP A 363 -27.50 -26.31 -11.40
C ASP A 363 -26.94 -25.43 -12.55
N GLY A 364 -25.71 -25.69 -13.01
CA GLY A 364 -25.04 -24.95 -14.09
C GLY A 364 -23.62 -24.50 -13.75
N GLY A 365 -22.93 -23.93 -14.74
CA GLY A 365 -21.61 -23.34 -14.55
C GLY A 365 -21.69 -21.90 -14.03
N GLU A 366 -21.03 -21.63 -12.92
CA GLU A 366 -20.82 -20.26 -12.41
C GLU A 366 -19.37 -20.13 -11.95
N PHE A 367 -18.96 -18.90 -11.65
CA PHE A 367 -17.68 -18.65 -11.02
C PHE A 367 -17.77 -18.83 -9.50
N TYR A 368 -16.87 -19.64 -8.96
CA TYR A 368 -16.70 -19.89 -7.53
C TYR A 368 -15.36 -19.38 -7.03
N CYS A 369 -15.24 -19.25 -5.72
CA CYS A 369 -13.98 -18.96 -5.05
C CYS A 369 -13.10 -20.21 -5.01
N LYS A 370 -11.83 -20.06 -5.37
CA LYS A 370 -10.73 -20.99 -5.06
C LYS A 370 -9.82 -20.34 -4.03
N PHE A 371 -9.65 -20.99 -2.89
CA PHE A 371 -8.79 -20.51 -1.81
C PHE A 371 -7.41 -21.16 -1.88
N ALA A 372 -6.37 -20.42 -1.50
CA ALA A 372 -4.99 -20.92 -1.52
C ALA A 372 -4.68 -21.75 -0.26
N SER A 373 -5.42 -21.53 0.83
CA SER A 373 -5.25 -22.23 2.11
C SER A 373 -6.60 -22.41 2.84
N LEU A 374 -6.61 -23.22 3.91
CA LEU A 374 -7.78 -23.39 4.78
C LEU A 374 -8.06 -22.10 5.56
N GLU A 375 -7.02 -21.36 5.90
CA GLU A 375 -7.06 -20.05 6.55
C GLU A 375 -7.73 -19.00 5.64
N ASP A 376 -7.36 -18.98 4.35
CA ASP A 376 -8.01 -18.09 3.36
C ASP A 376 -9.48 -18.45 3.15
N PHE A 377 -9.83 -19.74 3.20
CA PHE A 377 -11.23 -20.16 3.14
C PHE A 377 -12.02 -19.66 4.35
N ILE A 378 -11.50 -19.84 5.57
CA ILE A 378 -12.14 -19.39 6.81
C ILE A 378 -12.32 -17.87 6.77
N ALA A 379 -11.27 -17.12 6.48
CA ALA A 379 -11.32 -15.67 6.39
C ALA A 379 -12.22 -15.19 5.23
N GLY A 380 -12.23 -15.91 4.10
CA GLY A 380 -13.09 -15.63 2.96
C GLY A 380 -14.57 -15.84 3.24
N TYR A 381 -14.93 -16.85 4.03
CA TYR A 381 -16.32 -17.06 4.46
C TYR A 381 -16.84 -15.87 5.26
N TRP A 382 -16.07 -15.40 6.24
CA TRP A 382 -16.45 -14.23 7.06
C TRP A 382 -16.43 -12.92 6.25
N LEU A 383 -15.45 -12.73 5.37
CA LEU A 383 -15.39 -11.59 4.45
C LEU A 383 -16.64 -11.50 3.55
N ARG A 384 -17.17 -12.64 3.11
CA ARG A 384 -18.39 -12.68 2.29
C ARG A 384 -19.61 -12.19 3.05
N LEU A 385 -19.77 -12.59 4.30
CA LEU A 385 -20.87 -12.09 5.15
C LEU A 385 -20.74 -10.57 5.37
N ASP A 386 -19.52 -10.05 5.43
CA ASP A 386 -19.26 -8.62 5.62
C ASP A 386 -19.47 -7.75 4.39
N ARG A 387 -19.09 -8.26 3.21
CA ARG A 387 -19.01 -7.43 2.00
C ARG A 387 -20.18 -7.65 1.05
N HIS A 388 -20.87 -8.79 1.10
CA HIS A 388 -22.00 -9.02 0.21
C HIS A 388 -23.24 -8.25 0.70
N PRO A 389 -23.86 -7.38 -0.12
CA PRO A 389 -24.99 -6.54 0.31
C PRO A 389 -26.16 -7.31 0.92
N SER A 390 -26.42 -8.53 0.44
CA SER A 390 -27.51 -9.38 0.93
C SER A 390 -27.37 -9.78 2.40
N TYR A 391 -26.15 -9.78 2.98
CA TYR A 391 -25.92 -10.12 4.38
C TYR A 391 -25.86 -8.89 5.31
N ARG A 392 -26.19 -7.68 4.82
CA ARG A 392 -26.14 -6.46 5.63
C ARG A 392 -26.99 -6.63 6.90
N GLY A 393 -26.36 -6.45 8.07
CA GLY A 393 -27.02 -6.60 9.38
C GLY A 393 -26.87 -7.98 10.03
N TRP A 394 -26.14 -8.93 9.41
CA TRP A 394 -25.96 -10.28 9.96
C TRP A 394 -25.38 -10.30 11.39
N ARG A 395 -24.55 -9.31 11.75
CA ARG A 395 -24.02 -9.14 13.11
C ARG A 395 -25.10 -8.99 14.18
N GLY A 396 -26.26 -8.39 13.85
CA GLY A 396 -27.41 -8.32 14.75
C GLY A 396 -28.07 -9.68 15.04
N ALA A 397 -27.76 -10.69 14.22
CA ALA A 397 -28.19 -12.07 14.42
C ALA A 397 -27.10 -12.97 15.02
N ALA A 398 -25.86 -12.48 15.15
CA ALA A 398 -24.71 -13.27 15.63
C ALA A 398 -24.78 -13.65 17.12
N ALA A 399 -25.70 -13.07 17.90
CA ALA A 399 -25.83 -13.33 19.34
C ALA A 399 -26.14 -14.79 19.71
N ALA A 400 -26.76 -15.56 18.80
CA ALA A 400 -27.04 -16.98 19.02
C ALA A 400 -26.89 -17.78 17.71
N PRO A 401 -26.34 -19.01 17.76
CA PRO A 401 -26.17 -19.87 16.58
C PRO A 401 -27.43 -20.04 15.73
N GLU A 402 -28.58 -20.25 16.37
CA GLU A 402 -29.87 -20.44 15.69
C GLU A 402 -30.34 -19.16 15.02
N ARG A 403 -30.12 -18.00 15.66
CA ARG A 403 -30.46 -16.69 15.08
C ARG A 403 -29.57 -16.38 13.89
N PHE A 404 -28.28 -16.65 14.00
CA PHE A 404 -27.32 -16.50 12.93
C PHE A 404 -27.69 -17.35 11.72
N LEU A 405 -27.92 -18.65 11.92
CA LEU A 405 -28.34 -19.55 10.84
C LEU A 405 -29.65 -19.07 10.21
N ASN A 406 -30.64 -18.69 11.01
CA ASN A 406 -31.92 -18.21 10.49
C ASN A 406 -31.78 -16.98 9.60
N PHE A 407 -30.82 -16.10 9.91
CA PHE A 407 -30.54 -14.91 9.11
C PHE A 407 -29.84 -15.27 7.80
N ILE A 408 -28.75 -16.05 7.83
CA ILE A 408 -27.94 -16.29 6.63
C ILE A 408 -28.56 -17.32 5.69
N ALA A 409 -29.29 -18.31 6.22
CA ALA A 409 -29.73 -19.47 5.46
C ALA A 409 -30.69 -19.14 4.32
N ASP A 410 -31.63 -18.22 4.51
CA ASP A 410 -32.59 -17.86 3.44
C ASP A 410 -31.93 -17.06 2.30
N ILE A 411 -30.81 -16.40 2.59
CA ILE A 411 -30.00 -15.69 1.60
C ILE A 411 -29.07 -16.68 0.89
N TRP A 412 -28.56 -17.67 1.62
CA TRP A 412 -27.60 -18.66 1.12
C TRP A 412 -28.27 -19.72 0.25
N ALA A 413 -29.42 -20.23 0.70
CA ALA A 413 -30.23 -21.24 0.05
C ALA A 413 -31.72 -20.87 0.20
N PRO A 414 -32.29 -20.11 -0.76
CA PRO A 414 -33.65 -19.62 -0.69
C PRO A 414 -34.68 -20.73 -0.42
N PRO A 415 -35.66 -20.54 0.50
CA PRO A 415 -36.63 -21.58 0.86
C PRO A 415 -37.47 -22.11 -0.31
N ALA A 416 -37.65 -21.30 -1.36
CA ALA A 416 -38.34 -21.71 -2.59
C ALA A 416 -37.56 -22.79 -3.37
N GLU A 417 -36.24 -22.81 -3.23
CA GLU A 417 -35.33 -23.73 -3.93
C GLU A 417 -34.88 -24.88 -3.01
N ASN A 418 -34.71 -24.61 -1.71
CA ASN A 418 -34.27 -25.60 -0.73
C ASN A 418 -35.01 -25.45 0.62
N PRO A 419 -36.30 -25.85 0.69
CA PRO A 419 -37.14 -25.64 1.89
C PRO A 419 -36.63 -26.35 3.14
N ASN A 420 -35.76 -27.35 2.97
CA ASN A 420 -35.23 -28.18 4.05
C ASN A 420 -33.78 -27.80 4.45
N TYR A 421 -33.24 -26.67 3.97
CA TYR A 421 -31.87 -26.27 4.25
C TYR A 421 -31.61 -26.06 5.75
N LYS A 422 -32.39 -25.20 6.42
CA LYS A 422 -32.25 -24.90 7.85
C LYS A 422 -32.37 -26.16 8.73
N PRO A 423 -33.38 -27.04 8.58
CA PRO A 423 -33.45 -28.30 9.33
C PRO A 423 -32.28 -29.26 9.07
N LYS A 424 -31.67 -29.25 7.87
CA LYS A 424 -30.48 -30.06 7.58
C LYS A 424 -29.25 -29.53 8.32
N VAL A 425 -29.01 -28.22 8.29
CA VAL A 425 -27.89 -27.60 9.02
C VAL A 425 -28.07 -27.76 10.54
N MET A 426 -29.29 -27.60 11.06
CA MET A 426 -29.56 -27.77 12.50
C MET A 426 -29.33 -29.20 12.98
N ARG A 427 -29.65 -30.22 12.17
CA ARG A 427 -29.32 -31.62 12.52
C ARG A 427 -27.81 -31.87 12.59
N LEU A 428 -27.02 -31.25 11.71
CA LEU A 428 -25.57 -31.32 11.77
C LEU A 428 -25.03 -30.50 12.94
N TYR A 429 -25.67 -29.38 13.27
CA TYR A 429 -25.32 -28.60 14.45
C TYR A 429 -25.50 -29.38 15.74
N ASP A 430 -26.58 -30.15 15.89
CA ASP A 430 -26.74 -31.02 17.06
C ASP A 430 -25.64 -32.11 17.14
N GLN A 431 -25.05 -32.51 16.00
CA GLN A 431 -23.93 -33.46 15.95
C GLN A 431 -22.58 -32.81 16.26
N PHE A 432 -22.35 -31.58 15.80
CA PHE A 432 -21.07 -30.85 15.95
C PHE A 432 -21.07 -29.86 17.13
N ARG A 433 -22.15 -29.70 17.89
CA ARG A 433 -22.20 -28.81 19.04
C ARG A 433 -21.16 -29.23 20.08
N GLY A 434 -20.33 -28.29 20.52
CA GLY A 434 -19.23 -28.53 21.44
C GLY A 434 -17.92 -28.96 20.78
N THR A 435 -17.84 -29.02 19.45
CA THR A 435 -16.62 -29.40 18.71
C THR A 435 -15.47 -28.42 18.96
N PHE A 436 -15.78 -27.12 19.06
CA PHE A 436 -14.76 -26.06 19.25
C PHE A 436 -14.72 -25.48 20.67
N GLY A 437 -15.40 -26.13 21.64
CA GLY A 437 -15.46 -25.71 23.05
C GLY A 437 -16.48 -24.59 23.32
N ALA A 438 -17.06 -24.60 24.53
CA ALA A 438 -17.92 -23.50 25.00
C ALA A 438 -17.06 -22.32 25.49
N PRO A 439 -17.50 -21.06 25.33
CA PRO A 439 -16.77 -19.92 25.88
C PRO A 439 -16.79 -19.97 27.42
N PRO A 440 -15.78 -19.41 28.13
CA PRO A 440 -16.05 -18.83 29.43
C PRO A 440 -17.11 -17.73 29.22
N ALA A 441 -18.11 -17.71 30.09
CA ALA A 441 -19.11 -16.65 30.09
C ALA A 441 -18.42 -15.27 30.09
N ASP A 442 -18.93 -14.36 29.26
CA ASP A 442 -18.64 -12.92 29.19
C ASP A 442 -17.28 -12.46 28.63
N ALA A 443 -17.00 -12.74 27.35
CA ALA A 443 -16.12 -11.88 26.55
C ALA A 443 -16.99 -11.03 25.59
N PRO A 444 -17.13 -9.71 25.80
CA PRO A 444 -17.91 -8.86 24.89
C PRO A 444 -17.24 -8.77 23.51
N ALA A 445 -18.07 -8.71 22.45
CA ALA A 445 -17.62 -8.51 21.08
C ALA A 445 -16.68 -7.30 20.98
N GLU A 446 -15.52 -7.46 20.31
CA GLU A 446 -14.55 -6.40 20.15
C GLU A 446 -15.15 -5.29 19.28
N ILE A 447 -15.37 -4.12 19.87
CA ILE A 447 -15.92 -2.94 19.18
C ILE A 447 -14.90 -2.53 18.10
N PRO A 448 -15.30 -2.38 16.81
CA PRO A 448 -14.43 -1.87 15.76
C PRO A 448 -13.74 -0.56 16.20
N SER A 449 -12.44 -0.46 15.95
CA SER A 449 -11.65 0.75 16.23
C SER A 449 -11.63 1.69 15.04
N ASP A 450 -11.27 2.96 15.26
CA ASP A 450 -11.15 3.98 14.21
C ASP A 450 -10.21 3.55 13.07
N GLU A 451 -9.13 2.82 13.39
CA GLU A 451 -8.23 2.21 12.40
C GLU A 451 -8.95 1.26 11.43
N ASP A 452 -10.02 0.58 11.85
CA ASP A 452 -10.76 -0.38 11.02
C ASP A 452 -11.73 0.30 10.02
N PHE A 453 -12.05 1.58 10.24
CA PHE A 453 -12.90 2.38 9.35
C PHE A 453 -12.11 3.22 8.35
N TRP A 454 -10.80 3.33 8.54
CA TRP A 454 -9.97 4.28 7.80
C TRP A 454 -9.29 3.67 6.57
N VAL A 455 -9.20 4.45 5.49
CA VAL A 455 -8.38 4.15 4.32
C VAL A 455 -7.48 5.34 4.04
N ASP A 456 -6.16 5.08 4.05
CA ASP A 456 -5.14 6.08 3.70
C ASP A 456 -5.39 6.68 2.32
N ARG A 457 -5.25 8.01 2.23
CA ARG A 457 -5.48 8.75 0.98
C ARG A 457 -4.29 9.61 0.62
N SER A 458 -4.01 9.70 -0.68
CA SER A 458 -3.09 10.65 -1.28
C SER A 458 -3.84 11.91 -1.75
N PRO A 459 -3.12 13.02 -2.02
CA PRO A 459 -3.70 14.18 -2.71
C PRO A 459 -4.40 13.81 -4.02
N GLU A 460 -3.88 12.84 -4.78
CA GLU A 460 -4.47 12.35 -6.01
C GLU A 460 -5.79 11.62 -5.77
N ASP A 461 -5.90 10.82 -4.71
CA ASP A 461 -7.15 10.15 -4.30
C ASP A 461 -8.22 11.19 -3.93
N GLU A 462 -7.81 12.29 -3.30
CA GLU A 462 -8.70 13.36 -2.90
C GLU A 462 -9.18 14.17 -4.11
N ILE A 463 -8.29 14.45 -5.08
CA ILE A 463 -8.65 15.07 -6.36
C ILE A 463 -9.58 14.15 -7.16
N ALA A 464 -9.27 12.85 -7.23
CA ALA A 464 -10.12 11.87 -7.89
C ALA A 464 -11.51 11.82 -7.25
N ARG A 465 -11.60 11.78 -5.91
CA ARG A 465 -12.86 11.84 -5.18
C ARG A 465 -13.64 13.11 -5.49
N GLN A 466 -12.99 14.27 -5.48
CA GLN A 466 -13.61 15.55 -5.83
C GLN A 466 -14.14 15.59 -7.27
N SER A 467 -13.52 14.85 -8.20
CA SER A 467 -13.93 14.81 -9.60
C SER A 467 -15.19 13.97 -9.87
N VAL A 468 -15.51 13.02 -9.00
CA VAL A 468 -16.72 12.16 -9.09
C VAL A 468 -17.83 12.58 -8.12
N GLU A 469 -17.52 13.45 -7.17
CA GLU A 469 -18.47 14.00 -6.20
C GLU A 469 -19.35 15.08 -6.86
N SER A 470 -20.64 15.13 -6.50
CA SER A 470 -21.52 16.16 -7.03
C SER A 470 -21.08 17.54 -6.50
N MET A 471 -21.25 18.58 -7.32
CA MET A 471 -20.83 19.94 -6.95
C MET A 471 -21.48 20.42 -5.64
N ASP A 472 -22.71 19.98 -5.35
CA ASP A 472 -23.42 20.28 -4.10
C ASP A 472 -22.81 19.54 -2.89
N ALA A 473 -22.42 18.28 -3.06
CA ALA A 473 -21.72 17.51 -2.03
C ALA A 473 -20.31 18.08 -1.77
N THR A 474 -19.58 18.45 -2.81
CA THR A 474 -18.26 19.11 -2.69
C THR A 474 -18.34 20.42 -1.93
N VAL A 475 -19.29 21.30 -2.27
CA VAL A 475 -19.48 22.59 -1.58
C VAL A 475 -19.88 22.38 -0.12
N THR A 476 -20.78 21.44 0.15
CA THR A 476 -21.22 21.12 1.51
C THR A 476 -20.06 20.58 2.37
N ARG A 477 -19.21 19.72 1.80
CA ARG A 477 -18.03 19.16 2.47
C ARG A 477 -16.98 20.24 2.75
N ALA A 478 -16.65 21.04 1.75
CA ALA A 478 -15.68 22.13 1.88
C ALA A 478 -16.12 23.16 2.94
N ARG A 479 -17.42 23.51 2.96
CA ARG A 479 -17.99 24.38 4.00
C ARG A 479 -17.80 23.79 5.39
N SER A 480 -18.15 22.52 5.62
CA SER A 480 -17.99 21.92 6.95
C SER A 480 -16.54 21.70 7.38
N GLN A 481 -15.62 21.41 6.46
CA GLN A 481 -14.19 21.31 6.81
C GLN A 481 -13.59 22.69 7.12
N SER A 482 -14.03 23.75 6.44
CA SER A 482 -13.57 25.12 6.69
C SER A 482 -14.01 25.67 8.05
N THR A 483 -15.06 25.11 8.65
CA THR A 483 -15.57 25.49 9.97
C THR A 483 -14.93 24.71 11.12
N VAL A 484 -14.09 23.70 10.84
CA VAL A 484 -13.32 23.01 11.88
C VAL A 484 -12.31 23.99 12.45
N SER A 485 -12.30 24.12 13.77
CA SER A 485 -11.42 25.06 14.48
C SER A 485 -10.68 24.41 15.62
N TRP A 486 -9.59 25.05 16.04
CA TRP A 486 -8.89 24.70 17.27
C TRP A 486 -9.49 25.48 18.43
N ALA A 487 -9.67 24.81 19.57
CA ALA A 487 -10.20 25.43 20.78
C ALA A 487 -9.31 26.58 21.25
N ARG A 488 -9.92 27.54 21.95
CA ARG A 488 -9.16 28.53 22.72
C ARG A 488 -8.34 27.81 23.78
N ASP A 489 -7.17 28.35 24.13
CA ASP A 489 -6.27 27.69 25.07
C ASP A 489 -6.91 27.39 26.42
N ALA A 490 -7.76 28.29 26.92
CA ALA A 490 -8.50 28.12 28.17
C ALA A 490 -9.55 26.98 28.14
N ASP A 491 -10.00 26.58 26.96
CA ASP A 491 -10.99 25.51 26.77
C ASP A 491 -10.35 24.21 26.28
N CYS A 492 -9.11 24.27 25.76
CA CYS A 492 -8.38 23.15 25.18
C CYS A 492 -7.69 22.27 26.24
N CYS A 493 -7.86 20.95 26.14
CA CYS A 493 -7.22 19.97 27.03
C CYS A 493 -5.68 20.06 27.07
N ASP A 494 -5.06 20.54 26.00
CA ASP A 494 -3.59 20.57 25.86
C ASP A 494 -2.95 21.87 26.39
N TYR A 495 -3.73 22.93 26.63
CA TYR A 495 -3.19 24.24 26.99
C TYR A 495 -3.79 24.82 28.29
N ALA A 496 -5.05 24.51 28.61
CA ALA A 496 -5.74 25.11 29.75
C ALA A 496 -4.98 24.88 31.08
N HIS A 497 -4.40 23.69 31.23
CA HIS A 497 -3.63 23.27 32.40
C HIS A 497 -2.27 23.98 32.55
N LEU A 498 -1.84 24.73 31.54
CA LEU A 498 -0.58 25.49 31.59
C LEU A 498 -0.74 26.81 32.34
N GLY A 499 -1.97 27.32 32.46
CA GLY A 499 -2.28 28.55 33.22
C GLY A 499 -1.60 29.81 32.71
N ALA A 500 -0.96 29.75 31.53
CA ALA A 500 -0.24 30.85 30.93
C ALA A 500 -0.89 31.22 29.60
N ASP A 501 -1.22 32.50 29.45
CA ASP A 501 -1.64 33.09 28.19
C ASP A 501 -0.38 33.42 27.37
N LEU A 502 0.33 32.37 26.94
CA LEU A 502 1.55 32.54 26.15
C LEU A 502 1.18 33.08 24.76
N PRO A 503 1.80 34.19 24.31
CA PRO A 503 1.57 34.68 22.96
C PRO A 503 1.88 33.60 21.92
N VAL A 504 0.99 33.46 20.95
CA VAL A 504 1.22 32.62 19.78
C VAL A 504 2.25 33.28 18.86
N GLY A 505 3.19 32.49 18.34
CA GLY A 505 4.21 32.95 17.38
C GLY A 505 5.56 33.27 18.00
N MET A 506 5.76 33.00 19.28
CA MET A 506 7.05 33.10 19.95
C MET A 506 8.03 32.06 19.41
N GLN A 507 9.22 32.52 19.03
CA GLN A 507 10.32 31.67 18.61
C GLN A 507 11.25 31.36 19.78
N PHE A 508 11.70 30.11 19.87
CA PHE A 508 12.56 29.66 20.96
C PHE A 508 13.53 28.55 20.50
N PRO A 509 14.74 28.49 21.07
CA PRO A 509 15.64 27.36 20.84
C PRO A 509 15.11 26.13 21.57
N PHE A 510 15.17 24.97 20.92
CA PHE A 510 14.72 23.70 21.42
C PHE A 510 15.88 22.70 21.40
N THR A 511 16.13 22.06 22.53
CA THR A 511 17.20 21.07 22.69
C THR A 511 16.71 19.82 23.41
N ALA A 512 17.55 18.77 23.43
CA ALA A 512 17.28 17.56 24.20
C ALA A 512 17.05 17.83 25.70
N ALA A 513 17.73 18.82 26.28
CA ALA A 513 17.60 19.18 27.69
C ALA A 513 16.18 19.68 28.04
N ASP A 514 15.47 20.30 27.09
CA ASP A 514 14.09 20.73 27.28
C ASP A 514 13.15 19.51 27.40
N ILE A 515 13.39 18.48 26.58
CA ILE A 515 12.66 17.19 26.64
C ILE A 515 12.95 16.49 27.96
N GLU A 516 14.22 16.43 28.39
CA GLU A 516 14.63 15.80 29.65
C GLU A 516 13.95 16.45 30.85
N MET A 517 13.94 17.78 30.90
CA MET A 517 13.26 18.55 31.94
C MET A 517 11.76 18.22 31.97
N LEU A 518 11.10 18.20 30.81
CA LEU A 518 9.69 17.87 30.73
C LEU A 518 9.41 16.42 31.13
N CYS A 519 10.25 15.46 30.74
CA CYS A 519 10.12 14.07 31.20
C CYS A 519 10.19 13.97 32.73
N ALA A 520 11.11 14.70 33.36
CA ALA A 520 11.26 14.71 34.83
C ALA A 520 10.12 15.45 35.55
N LEU A 521 9.52 16.47 34.93
CA LEU A 521 8.35 17.17 35.47
C LEU A 521 7.06 16.35 35.34
N ASN A 522 7.05 15.37 34.44
CA ASN A 522 5.92 14.50 34.15
C ASN A 522 6.03 13.09 34.72
N ASP A 523 7.13 12.76 35.37
CA ASP A 523 7.46 11.40 35.84
C ASP A 523 7.38 10.37 34.70
N PHE A 524 7.84 10.74 33.51
CA PHE A 524 7.87 9.85 32.36
C PHE A 524 9.07 8.89 32.45
N PRO A 525 8.86 7.57 32.40
CA PRO A 525 9.91 6.55 32.53
C PRO A 525 10.71 6.38 31.23
N VAL A 526 11.27 7.46 30.67
CA VAL A 526 12.00 7.43 29.39
C VAL A 526 13.29 6.60 29.42
N GLY A 527 13.73 6.17 30.61
CA GLY A 527 14.78 5.17 30.79
C GLY A 527 14.46 3.81 30.16
N GLU A 528 13.18 3.44 30.07
CA GLU A 528 12.72 2.17 29.48
C GLU A 528 13.11 2.03 28.00
N ALA A 529 13.36 3.13 27.30
CA ALA A 529 13.78 3.10 25.90
C ALA A 529 15.17 2.47 25.71
N GLY A 530 15.99 2.42 26.77
CA GLY A 530 17.36 1.88 26.70
C GLY A 530 18.20 2.61 25.64
N VAL A 531 18.67 1.85 24.64
CA VAL A 531 19.44 2.36 23.49
C VAL A 531 18.55 2.84 22.34
N THR A 532 17.26 2.50 22.34
CA THR A 532 16.33 2.89 21.27
C THR A 532 16.01 4.37 21.41
N PRO A 533 16.11 5.18 20.34
CA PRO A 533 15.71 6.57 20.38
C PRO A 533 14.24 6.76 20.76
N VAL A 534 13.93 7.82 21.49
CA VAL A 534 12.56 8.17 21.87
C VAL A 534 11.93 8.98 20.75
N LEU A 535 10.76 8.58 20.28
CA LEU A 535 9.96 9.36 19.34
C LEU A 535 9.24 10.47 20.11
N PHE A 536 9.03 11.62 19.50
CA PHE A 536 8.23 12.68 20.10
C PHE A 536 7.39 13.46 19.11
N GLY A 537 6.31 14.05 19.59
CA GLY A 537 5.46 14.98 18.88
C GLY A 537 5.24 16.23 19.73
N LEU A 538 5.38 17.40 19.11
CA LEU A 538 5.08 18.70 19.71
C LEU A 538 3.87 19.30 18.99
N ARG A 539 2.71 19.17 19.61
CA ARG A 539 1.44 19.72 19.13
C ARG A 539 1.49 21.25 19.14
N GLY A 540 1.09 21.89 18.05
CA GLY A 540 1.09 23.36 17.97
C GLY A 540 2.50 23.96 17.95
N ALA A 541 3.38 23.40 17.13
CA ALA A 541 4.74 23.92 16.93
C ALA A 541 5.13 23.84 15.45
N THR A 542 5.97 24.75 15.00
CA THR A 542 6.58 24.68 13.66
C THR A 542 8.08 24.94 13.73
N ILE A 543 8.81 24.42 12.75
CA ILE A 543 10.26 24.55 12.66
C ILE A 543 10.58 25.85 11.94
N VAL A 544 11.35 26.73 12.59
CA VAL A 544 11.88 27.95 11.98
C VAL A 544 13.23 27.66 11.33
N SER A 545 14.12 26.97 12.05
CA SER A 545 15.43 26.56 11.55
C SER A 545 15.94 25.32 12.28
N GLY A 546 17.01 24.70 11.76
CA GLY A 546 17.56 23.47 12.33
C GLY A 546 16.72 22.21 12.04
N GLY A 547 15.81 22.26 11.07
CA GLY A 547 15.05 21.09 10.62
C GLY A 547 15.93 19.96 10.09
N SER A 548 15.50 18.70 10.31
CA SER A 548 16.10 17.49 9.75
C SER A 548 15.37 17.02 8.48
N GLY A 549 14.28 17.69 8.08
CA GLY A 549 13.48 17.30 6.92
C GLY A 549 14.22 17.30 5.58
N SER A 550 15.24 18.15 5.41
CA SER A 550 16.03 18.26 4.18
C SER A 550 17.14 17.21 4.08
N ASP A 551 17.85 16.93 5.17
CA ASP A 551 19.08 16.12 5.18
C ASP A 551 19.04 14.87 6.08
N GLY A 552 18.07 14.78 6.99
CA GLY A 552 17.93 13.69 7.97
C GLY A 552 18.97 13.72 9.08
N LEU A 553 19.65 14.85 9.28
CA LEU A 553 20.76 14.95 10.23
C LEU A 553 20.28 15.28 11.65
N TRP A 554 21.02 14.75 12.63
CA TRP A 554 20.89 15.07 14.04
C TRP A 554 21.36 16.49 14.35
N ARG A 555 20.78 17.08 15.40
CA ARG A 555 20.99 18.46 15.84
C ARG A 555 21.16 18.50 17.36
N GLU A 556 21.96 19.44 17.83
CA GLU A 556 21.99 19.81 19.25
C GLU A 556 20.86 20.78 19.59
N GLU A 557 20.49 21.61 18.61
CA GLU A 557 19.45 22.63 18.74
C GLU A 557 18.66 22.79 17.43
N ALA A 558 17.36 23.06 17.56
CA ALA A 558 16.51 23.59 16.50
C ALA A 558 15.79 24.85 17.01
N VAL A 559 15.42 25.77 16.12
CA VAL A 559 14.58 26.92 16.50
C VAL A 559 13.14 26.59 16.12
N LEU A 560 12.26 26.58 17.12
CA LEU A 560 10.84 26.33 16.95
C LEU A 560 10.03 27.60 17.18
N LYS A 561 8.79 27.59 16.70
CA LYS A 561 7.79 28.63 16.95
C LYS A 561 6.51 27.99 17.47
N ASN A 562 5.98 28.47 18.59
CA ASN A 562 4.69 27.99 19.08
C ASN A 562 3.57 28.52 18.19
N ILE A 563 2.68 27.62 17.77
CA ILE A 563 1.51 27.92 16.95
C ILE A 563 0.32 27.14 17.50
N ARG A 564 -0.85 27.24 16.86
CA ARG A 564 -1.99 26.36 17.15
C ARG A 564 -2.24 25.44 15.96
N PRO A 565 -2.54 24.15 16.19
CA PRO A 565 -3.08 23.30 15.14
C PRO A 565 -4.34 23.92 14.53
N ASN A 566 -4.72 23.48 13.34
CA ASN A 566 -5.97 23.90 12.69
C ASN A 566 -6.69 22.73 11.99
N HIS A 567 -6.24 21.49 12.22
CA HIS A 567 -6.74 20.28 11.55
C HIS A 567 -6.62 20.26 10.02
N GLN A 568 -5.96 21.24 9.40
CA GLN A 568 -5.87 21.36 7.93
C GLN A 568 -4.42 21.22 7.47
N GLU A 569 -3.51 21.91 8.14
CA GLU A 569 -2.09 21.94 7.81
C GLU A 569 -1.26 21.17 8.85
N THR A 570 -0.08 20.71 8.45
CA THR A 570 0.91 20.10 9.36
C THR A 570 1.52 21.17 10.26
N ARG A 571 0.84 21.49 11.36
CA ARG A 571 1.19 22.54 12.34
C ARG A 571 1.74 21.99 13.65
N CYS A 572 2.41 20.85 13.56
CA CYS A 572 3.10 20.20 14.67
C CYS A 572 4.53 19.84 14.25
N VAL A 573 5.37 19.54 15.24
CA VAL A 573 6.70 18.97 15.02
C VAL A 573 6.68 17.51 15.42
N MET A 574 7.20 16.64 14.57
CA MET A 574 7.50 15.24 14.89
C MET A 574 9.01 15.09 15.00
N GLY A 575 9.51 14.25 15.89
CA GLY A 575 10.94 14.13 16.06
C GLY A 575 11.40 12.85 16.73
N VAL A 576 12.72 12.68 16.72
CA VAL A 576 13.43 11.58 17.34
C VAL A 576 14.48 12.16 18.26
N TRP A 577 14.57 11.62 19.48
CA TRP A 577 15.50 12.04 20.51
C TRP A 577 16.47 10.89 20.84
N ASP A 578 17.75 11.11 20.55
CA ASP A 578 18.84 10.27 21.01
C ASP A 578 19.26 10.74 22.41
N ARG A 579 18.84 9.98 23.41
CA ARG A 579 19.11 10.23 24.82
C ARG A 579 20.59 10.11 25.19
N GLN A 580 21.34 9.27 24.48
CA GLN A 580 22.74 9.01 24.80
C GLN A 580 23.64 10.11 24.29
N GLN A 581 23.33 10.62 23.08
CA GLN A 581 24.08 11.69 22.46
C GLN A 581 23.56 13.09 22.82
N GLY A 582 22.38 13.19 23.44
CA GLY A 582 21.74 14.48 23.75
C GLY A 582 21.33 15.24 22.48
N LYS A 583 20.97 14.52 21.41
CA LYS A 583 20.65 15.09 20.09
C LYS A 583 19.22 14.83 19.68
N ILE A 584 18.69 15.72 18.85
CA ILE A 584 17.34 15.65 18.30
C ILE A 584 17.37 15.65 16.77
N ALA A 585 16.38 15.02 16.15
CA ALA A 585 16.04 15.19 14.75
C ALA A 585 14.58 15.61 14.66
N VAL A 586 14.28 16.71 13.95
CA VAL A 586 12.93 17.30 13.92
C VAL A 586 12.40 17.44 12.50
N TYR A 587 11.11 17.13 12.35
CA TYR A 587 10.40 16.98 11.09
C TYR A 587 9.04 17.67 11.17
N SER A 588 8.56 18.15 10.03
CA SER A 588 7.22 18.73 9.93
C SER A 588 6.17 17.63 9.93
N GLY A 589 5.09 17.81 10.69
CA GLY A 589 4.04 16.82 10.82
C GLY A 589 2.76 17.34 11.47
N SER A 590 1.83 16.43 11.75
CA SER A 590 0.62 16.71 12.52
C SER A 590 0.44 15.66 13.59
N THR A 591 0.07 16.11 14.80
CA THR A 591 -0.32 15.24 15.92
C THR A 591 -1.82 15.33 16.21
N VAL A 592 -2.58 15.94 15.31
CA VAL A 592 -4.02 16.13 15.39
C VAL A 592 -4.68 15.50 14.16
N PRO A 593 -5.93 15.02 14.25
CA PRO A 593 -6.62 14.46 13.10
C PRO A 593 -6.87 15.54 12.04
N HIS A 594 -7.06 15.13 10.79
CA HIS A 594 -7.45 16.05 9.72
C HIS A 594 -8.91 16.52 9.92
N ALA A 595 -9.27 17.69 9.39
CA ALA A 595 -10.58 18.31 9.54
C ALA A 595 -11.71 17.39 9.07
N GLU A 596 -11.44 16.55 8.08
CA GLU A 596 -12.39 15.54 7.63
C GLU A 596 -12.75 14.53 8.71
N ALA A 597 -11.79 14.10 9.54
CA ALA A 597 -12.05 13.16 10.61
C ALA A 597 -12.92 13.78 11.71
N VAL A 598 -12.69 15.07 12.01
CA VAL A 598 -13.51 15.84 12.95
C VAL A 598 -14.96 15.89 12.45
N VAL A 599 -15.15 16.24 11.17
CA VAL A 599 -16.47 16.28 10.53
C VAL A 599 -17.10 14.89 10.45
N SER A 600 -16.33 13.86 10.16
CA SER A 600 -16.76 12.45 10.11
C SER A 600 -17.37 12.04 11.44
N TRP A 601 -16.59 12.14 12.53
CA TRP A 601 -17.08 11.80 13.86
C TRP A 601 -18.28 12.66 14.28
N PHE A 602 -18.25 13.98 14.01
CA PHE A 602 -19.35 14.89 14.33
C PHE A 602 -20.66 14.47 13.66
N ARG A 603 -20.62 14.07 12.37
CA ARG A 603 -21.81 13.75 11.58
C ARG A 603 -22.28 12.31 11.76
N THR A 604 -21.36 11.34 11.74
CA THR A 604 -21.72 9.91 11.62
C THR A 604 -21.39 9.11 12.87
N ARG A 605 -20.55 9.63 13.77
CA ARG A 605 -20.02 8.91 14.95
C ARG A 605 -19.21 7.66 14.58
N GLU A 606 -18.72 7.56 13.34
CA GLU A 606 -18.01 6.38 12.87
C GLU A 606 -16.54 6.40 13.30
N ALA A 607 -15.80 7.44 12.93
CA ALA A 607 -14.36 7.54 13.22
C ALA A 607 -13.87 8.99 13.21
N GLY A 608 -12.83 9.26 14.00
CA GLY A 608 -12.23 10.56 14.22
C GLY A 608 -12.02 10.84 15.70
N ASN A 609 -10.76 10.89 16.15
CA ASN A 609 -10.41 11.24 17.52
C ASN A 609 -9.11 12.04 17.64
N LEU A 610 -8.91 12.61 18.83
CA LEU A 610 -7.68 13.29 19.21
C LEU A 610 -7.00 12.53 20.36
N LEU A 611 -5.77 12.07 20.14
CA LEU A 611 -4.93 11.47 21.18
C LEU A 611 -4.48 12.57 22.18
N PRO A 612 -4.67 12.43 23.50
CA PRO A 612 -4.19 13.40 24.47
C PRO A 612 -2.67 13.51 24.52
N SER A 613 -2.14 14.56 25.15
CA SER A 613 -0.72 14.63 25.48
C SER A 613 -0.34 13.60 26.56
N GLY A 614 0.87 13.04 26.48
CA GLY A 614 1.32 11.96 27.36
C GLY A 614 2.51 11.17 26.81
N LEU A 615 2.87 10.10 27.50
CA LEU A 615 3.86 9.13 27.05
C LEU A 615 3.18 7.81 26.65
N TYR A 616 3.47 7.35 25.44
CA TYR A 616 2.83 6.19 24.84
C TYR A 616 3.86 5.15 24.40
N ARG A 617 3.42 3.89 24.32
CA ARG A 617 4.25 2.77 23.90
C ARG A 617 3.78 2.25 22.54
N TYR A 618 4.68 2.33 21.57
CA TYR A 618 4.47 1.93 20.18
C TYR A 618 5.35 0.73 19.83
N ILE A 619 5.05 0.08 18.71
CA ILE A 619 5.91 -0.91 18.08
C ILE A 619 6.09 -0.59 16.60
N CYS A 620 7.21 -0.94 15.98
CA CYS A 620 7.33 -0.89 14.54
C CYS A 620 6.41 -1.94 13.89
N GLY A 621 5.78 -1.64 12.76
CA GLY A 621 4.87 -2.57 12.09
C GLY A 621 4.27 -2.00 10.80
N GLU A 622 3.25 -2.70 10.30
CA GLU A 622 2.53 -2.33 9.08
C GLU A 622 1.26 -1.52 9.41
N HIS A 623 1.06 -0.42 8.70
CA HIS A 623 -0.19 0.36 8.73
C HIS A 623 -0.84 0.29 7.34
N ASN A 624 -2.05 -0.28 7.24
CA ASN A 624 -2.83 -0.33 5.99
C ASN A 624 -2.04 -0.87 4.78
N GLY A 625 -1.31 -1.98 4.96
CA GLY A 625 -0.49 -2.57 3.89
C GLY A 625 0.86 -1.88 3.68
N ARG A 626 1.25 -0.90 4.50
CA ARG A 626 2.50 -0.15 4.36
C ARG A 626 3.43 -0.42 5.54
N PRO A 627 4.54 -1.15 5.32
CA PRO A 627 5.40 -1.61 6.40
C PRO A 627 6.29 -0.48 6.93
N GLY A 628 6.92 -0.65 8.10
CA GLY A 628 7.86 0.33 8.66
C GLY A 628 7.22 1.59 9.26
N CYS A 629 5.96 1.50 9.69
CA CYS A 629 5.25 2.50 10.48
C CYS A 629 5.37 2.20 11.99
N PHE A 630 4.85 3.06 12.86
CA PHE A 630 4.83 2.82 14.30
C PHE A 630 3.40 2.66 14.78
N LEU A 631 3.07 1.52 15.36
CA LEU A 631 1.71 1.15 15.74
C LEU A 631 1.47 1.35 17.23
N LEU A 632 0.34 1.96 17.59
CA LEU A 632 -0.10 2.11 18.98
C LEU A 632 -0.64 0.77 19.50
N ARG A 633 0.29 -0.17 19.74
CA ARG A 633 -0.01 -1.57 20.02
C ARG A 633 0.85 -2.15 21.14
N LYS A 634 0.39 -3.27 21.71
CA LYS A 634 1.15 -4.08 22.68
C LYS A 634 2.06 -5.08 21.97
N SER A 635 1.57 -5.62 20.85
CA SER A 635 2.28 -6.51 19.92
C SER A 635 1.64 -6.36 18.54
N ILE A 636 2.21 -6.97 17.49
CA ILE A 636 1.62 -6.90 16.14
C ILE A 636 0.13 -7.30 16.15
N ALA A 637 -0.21 -8.36 16.89
CA ALA A 637 -1.57 -8.88 17.00
C ALA A 637 -2.46 -8.17 18.04
N SER A 638 -1.88 -7.40 18.99
CA SER A 638 -2.63 -6.88 20.14
C SER A 638 -2.68 -5.36 20.16
N LYS A 639 -3.88 -4.81 19.96
CA LYS A 639 -4.12 -3.35 20.03
C LYS A 639 -3.97 -2.83 21.46
N ARG A 640 -3.54 -1.56 21.60
CA ARG A 640 -3.38 -0.90 22.90
C ARG A 640 -4.58 0.00 23.18
N LYS A 641 -5.19 -0.16 24.35
CA LYS A 641 -6.19 0.79 24.85
C LYS A 641 -5.52 2.05 25.41
N VAL A 642 -6.13 3.20 25.12
CA VAL A 642 -5.79 4.54 25.62
C VAL A 642 -7.07 5.33 25.83
N ILE A 643 -6.97 6.53 26.39
CA ILE A 643 -8.08 7.49 26.35
C ILE A 643 -7.93 8.39 25.13
N VAL A 644 -9.00 8.59 24.38
CA VAL A 644 -9.07 9.55 23.27
C VAL A 644 -10.17 10.58 23.49
N ARG A 645 -10.05 11.73 22.83
CA ARG A 645 -11.03 12.82 22.85
C ARG A 645 -11.88 12.82 21.58
N ARG A 646 -13.18 13.09 21.72
CA ARG A 646 -14.19 13.07 20.66
C ARG A 646 -15.21 14.18 20.85
N THR A 647 -15.33 15.10 19.90
CA THR A 647 -16.33 16.19 19.94
C THR A 647 -17.68 15.72 19.41
N ALA A 648 -18.79 16.04 20.09
CA ALA A 648 -20.11 15.59 19.67
C ALA A 648 -21.15 16.68 19.46
N ASP A 649 -20.90 17.84 19.97
CA ASP A 649 -21.76 19.00 19.92
C ASP A 649 -21.30 20.01 18.88
N ASP A 650 -20.00 20.06 18.55
CA ASP A 650 -19.47 20.94 17.53
C ASP A 650 -18.29 20.34 16.72
N LEU A 651 -17.51 21.20 16.06
CA LEU A 651 -16.36 20.85 15.23
C LEU A 651 -15.02 21.27 15.86
N THR A 652 -14.98 21.36 17.19
CA THR A 652 -13.83 21.81 17.97
C THR A 652 -13.54 20.80 19.08
N TYR A 653 -12.27 20.47 19.33
CA TYR A 653 -11.92 19.62 20.47
C TYR A 653 -11.74 20.43 21.76
N GLU A 654 -12.62 20.24 22.72
CA GLU A 654 -12.66 20.98 23.98
C GLU A 654 -12.60 20.06 25.23
N SER A 655 -12.31 20.64 26.38
CA SER A 655 -12.32 19.92 27.67
C SER A 655 -13.73 19.45 28.08
N GLY A 656 -14.77 20.00 27.47
CA GLY A 656 -16.17 19.58 27.61
C GLY A 656 -16.57 18.35 26.78
N ASP A 657 -15.68 17.86 25.91
CA ASP A 657 -15.96 16.77 24.98
C ASP A 657 -15.86 15.37 25.59
N ILE A 658 -16.42 14.40 24.88
CA ILE A 658 -16.39 12.98 25.25
C ILE A 658 -14.93 12.50 25.31
N PHE A 659 -14.57 11.86 26.42
CA PHE A 659 -13.38 11.04 26.51
C PHE A 659 -13.80 9.57 26.45
N GLN A 660 -13.01 8.73 25.78
CA GLN A 660 -13.35 7.32 25.56
C GLN A 660 -12.14 6.43 25.78
N ASN A 661 -12.32 5.37 26.60
CA ASN A 661 -11.35 4.29 26.77
C ASN A 661 -11.52 3.27 25.65
N MET A 662 -10.59 3.26 24.70
CA MET A 662 -10.66 2.39 23.54
C MET A 662 -9.28 2.12 22.97
N ALA A 663 -9.20 1.21 21.99
CA ALA A 663 -8.00 1.02 21.21
C ALA A 663 -8.16 1.70 19.84
N PRO A 664 -7.75 2.98 19.68
CA PRO A 664 -8.07 3.76 18.49
C PRO A 664 -7.25 3.38 17.25
N GLY A 665 -6.06 2.80 17.45
CA GLY A 665 -5.10 2.56 16.36
C GLY A 665 -4.50 3.85 15.80
N ASP A 666 -4.38 4.88 16.65
CA ASP A 666 -3.69 6.14 16.35
C ASP A 666 -2.19 5.89 16.13
N ASN A 667 -1.83 5.46 14.93
CA ASN A 667 -0.47 5.08 14.56
C ASN A 667 0.37 6.28 14.09
N ILE A 668 1.70 6.13 14.03
CA ILE A 668 2.61 7.09 13.40
C ILE A 668 2.98 6.59 12.00
N HIS A 669 2.65 7.36 10.96
CA HIS A 669 2.84 6.99 9.55
C HIS A 669 3.10 8.23 8.67
N PRO A 670 3.38 8.08 7.36
CA PRO A 670 3.53 9.26 6.49
C PRO A 670 2.19 9.95 6.27
N SER A 671 2.23 11.27 6.06
CA SER A 671 1.05 12.08 5.71
C SER A 671 0.42 11.72 4.35
N PHE A 672 1.14 10.95 3.53
CA PHE A 672 0.87 10.69 2.11
C PHE A 672 0.85 11.93 1.23
N SER A 673 1.41 13.03 1.73
CA SER A 673 1.60 14.29 1.03
C SER A 673 3.09 14.64 0.99
N SER A 674 3.50 15.33 -0.07
CA SER A 674 4.82 15.97 -0.14
C SER A 674 4.82 17.39 0.44
N GLU A 675 3.64 17.96 0.71
CA GLU A 675 3.42 19.33 1.15
C GLU A 675 2.79 19.39 2.54
N SER A 676 2.94 20.54 3.21
CA SER A 676 2.38 20.80 4.55
C SER A 676 0.90 21.19 4.54
N GLY A 677 0.33 21.48 3.36
CA GLY A 677 -1.03 22.01 3.21
C GLY A 677 -2.15 20.99 3.41
N TRP A 678 -1.82 19.71 3.50
CA TRP A 678 -2.78 18.63 3.67
C TRP A 678 -2.13 17.37 4.24
N PHE A 679 -2.89 16.55 4.97
CA PHE A 679 -2.44 15.24 5.46
C PHE A 679 -3.60 14.26 5.70
N SER A 680 -3.30 12.97 5.59
CA SER A 680 -4.23 11.85 5.82
C SER A 680 -4.16 11.35 7.27
N SER A 681 -5.11 11.72 8.13
CA SER A 681 -5.20 11.19 9.51
C SER A 681 -6.61 11.29 10.10
N PHE A 682 -7.07 10.20 10.73
CA PHE A 682 -8.28 10.14 11.55
C PHE A 682 -8.01 10.14 13.08
N GLY A 683 -6.75 10.29 13.47
CA GLY A 683 -6.28 10.26 14.86
C GLY A 683 -4.79 9.92 14.96
N CYS A 684 -4.27 9.25 13.92
CA CYS A 684 -2.85 9.02 13.67
C CYS A 684 -1.99 10.29 13.68
N GLN A 685 -0.69 10.11 13.92
CA GLN A 685 0.30 11.16 13.87
C GLN A 685 1.11 11.00 12.60
N VAL A 686 1.32 12.11 11.89
CA VAL A 686 1.81 12.06 10.53
C VAL A 686 3.04 12.91 10.32
N ILE A 687 3.95 12.42 9.47
CA ILE A 687 5.15 13.14 9.03
C ILE A 687 5.04 13.36 7.52
N ILE A 688 5.44 14.52 7.02
CA ILE A 688 5.45 14.80 5.57
C ILE A 688 6.24 13.74 4.79
N GLY A 689 5.65 13.17 3.73
CA GLY A 689 6.24 12.09 2.95
C GLY A 689 5.22 11.02 2.59
N SER A 690 5.69 9.94 1.96
CA SER A 690 4.86 8.83 1.49
C SER A 690 5.49 7.47 1.78
N ALA A 691 4.64 6.44 1.79
CA ALA A 691 5.02 5.04 1.82
C ALA A 691 4.14 4.22 0.86
N THR A 692 4.74 3.25 0.18
CA THR A 692 4.06 2.30 -0.69
C THR A 692 3.91 0.95 -0.01
N SER A 693 2.98 0.12 -0.49
CA SER A 693 2.82 -1.24 0.04
C SER A 693 4.00 -2.16 -0.27
N SER A 694 4.81 -1.83 -1.28
CA SER A 694 6.10 -2.48 -1.53
C SER A 694 7.21 -2.04 -0.56
N GLY A 695 6.90 -1.18 0.42
CA GLY A 695 7.85 -0.72 1.43
C GLY A 695 8.86 0.33 0.92
N GLN A 696 8.54 1.04 -0.17
CA GLN A 696 9.30 2.24 -0.56
C GLN A 696 8.81 3.43 0.26
N HIS A 697 9.75 4.19 0.83
CA HIS A 697 9.51 5.34 1.69
C HIS A 697 10.16 6.59 1.10
N SER A 698 9.48 7.73 1.14
CA SER A 698 9.98 9.00 0.57
C SER A 698 9.79 10.20 1.49
N GLY A 699 10.43 11.33 1.16
CA GLY A 699 10.25 12.60 1.86
C GLY A 699 10.87 12.66 3.26
N GLN A 700 10.28 13.49 4.13
CA GLN A 700 10.74 13.61 5.52
C GLN A 700 10.48 12.31 6.30
N TRP A 701 9.40 11.59 5.97
CA TRP A 701 9.07 10.28 6.55
C TRP A 701 10.22 9.28 6.44
N ALA A 702 10.82 9.12 5.26
CA ALA A 702 11.98 8.23 5.09
C ALA A 702 13.18 8.62 5.96
N LYS A 703 13.38 9.92 6.21
CA LYS A 703 14.45 10.44 7.07
C LYS A 703 14.15 10.21 8.55
N PHE A 704 12.91 10.48 8.97
CA PHE A 704 12.41 10.19 10.32
C PHE A 704 12.61 8.70 10.68
N ARG A 705 12.25 7.79 9.78
CA ARG A 705 12.48 6.35 9.93
C ARG A 705 13.96 6.04 10.20
N ARG A 706 14.87 6.60 9.40
CA ARG A 706 16.32 6.42 9.61
C ARG A 706 16.79 6.98 10.94
N SER A 707 16.31 8.15 11.36
CA SER A 707 16.62 8.70 12.70
C SER A 707 16.11 7.78 13.82
N ALA A 708 14.97 7.12 13.63
CA ALA A 708 14.43 6.12 14.57
C ALA A 708 15.14 4.75 14.50
N GLY A 709 16.15 4.59 13.63
CA GLY A 709 16.90 3.35 13.45
C GLY A 709 16.27 2.34 12.50
N LEU A 710 15.24 2.71 11.73
CA LEU A 710 14.62 1.86 10.71
C LEU A 710 15.31 2.11 9.36
N LEU A 711 16.17 1.18 8.93
CA LEU A 711 17.03 1.35 7.76
C LEU A 711 16.52 0.69 6.48
N ASP A 712 15.69 -0.35 6.58
CA ASP A 712 15.13 -1.06 5.43
C ASP A 712 13.63 -0.72 5.21
N ALA A 713 12.97 -1.44 4.30
CA ALA A 713 11.57 -1.25 3.95
C ALA A 713 10.61 -1.54 5.12
N ASN A 714 10.91 -2.55 5.93
CA ASN A 714 10.02 -3.07 6.97
C ASN A 714 10.30 -2.48 8.34
N GLY A 715 11.50 -1.92 8.53
CA GLY A 715 12.05 -1.74 9.86
C GLY A 715 12.22 -3.10 10.55
N GLU A 716 12.00 -3.12 11.86
CA GLU A 716 11.98 -4.34 12.65
C GLU A 716 10.57 -4.53 13.25
N PRO A 717 9.67 -5.28 12.59
CA PRO A 717 8.31 -5.49 13.09
C PRO A 717 8.30 -5.98 14.55
N GLY A 718 7.50 -5.33 15.39
CA GLY A 718 7.41 -5.59 16.83
C GLY A 718 8.43 -4.83 17.68
N ARG A 719 9.45 -4.19 17.10
CA ARG A 719 10.44 -3.41 17.85
C ARG A 719 9.77 -2.29 18.66
N PRO A 720 9.96 -2.21 19.98
CA PRO A 720 9.27 -1.24 20.82
C PRO A 720 9.88 0.16 20.71
N TYR A 721 9.02 1.17 20.82
CA TYR A 721 9.36 2.59 20.86
C TYR A 721 8.56 3.30 21.94
N LEU A 722 9.19 4.26 22.62
CA LEU A 722 8.46 5.26 23.40
C LEU A 722 8.10 6.43 22.49
N TYR A 723 6.88 6.94 22.62
CA TYR A 723 6.40 8.14 21.94
C TYR A 723 5.91 9.17 22.96
N LEU A 724 6.62 10.30 23.04
CA LEU A 724 6.30 11.43 23.89
C LEU A 724 5.50 12.48 23.11
N LEU A 725 4.25 12.71 23.48
CA LEU A 725 3.40 13.75 22.89
C LEU A 725 3.18 14.88 23.88
N LEU A 726 3.71 16.07 23.57
CA LEU A 726 3.62 17.30 24.37
C LEU A 726 3.20 18.47 23.47
N THR A 727 3.06 19.67 24.02
CA THR A 727 2.77 20.87 23.22
C THR A 727 4.01 21.74 22.95
N GLY A 728 3.92 22.58 21.91
CA GLY A 728 4.92 23.62 21.65
C GLY A 728 5.07 24.61 22.81
N ASP A 729 3.97 24.91 23.52
CA ASP A 729 3.98 25.82 24.67
C ASP A 729 4.69 25.20 25.89
N GLU A 730 4.53 23.90 26.13
CA GLU A 730 5.27 23.20 27.19
C GLU A 730 6.78 23.26 26.96
N VAL A 731 7.20 23.05 25.72
CA VAL A 731 8.62 23.13 25.33
C VAL A 731 9.13 24.57 25.36
N LEU A 732 8.31 25.55 24.95
CA LEU A 732 8.63 26.97 25.08
C LEU A 732 8.90 27.32 26.55
N MET A 733 8.02 26.91 27.47
CA MET A 733 8.22 27.14 28.91
C MET A 733 9.48 26.46 29.45
N ALA A 734 9.76 25.22 29.03
CA ALA A 734 10.97 24.50 29.43
C ALA A 734 12.25 25.19 28.90
N SER A 735 12.24 25.62 27.63
CA SER A 735 13.33 26.37 27.02
C SER A 735 13.60 27.69 27.73
N GLU A 736 12.54 28.45 28.05
CA GLU A 736 12.68 29.69 28.82
C GLU A 736 13.24 29.45 30.22
N ALA A 737 12.77 28.40 30.90
CA ALA A 737 13.26 28.02 32.22
C ALA A 737 14.75 27.66 32.18
N ARG A 738 15.15 26.79 31.25
CA ARG A 738 16.55 26.40 31.03
C ARG A 738 17.42 27.62 30.73
N ARG A 739 16.98 28.51 29.84
CA ARG A 739 17.72 29.73 29.48
C ARG A 739 17.88 30.71 30.64
N ARG A 740 16.94 30.71 31.58
CA ARG A 740 17.01 31.48 32.84
C ARG A 740 17.76 30.76 33.96
N GLY A 741 18.30 29.57 33.69
CA GLY A 741 19.03 28.77 34.68
C GLY A 741 18.15 28.19 35.79
N ARG A 742 16.82 28.08 35.57
CA ARG A 742 15.88 27.56 36.58
C ARG A 742 15.93 26.04 36.65
N GLY A 743 16.07 25.51 37.86
CA GLY A 743 16.06 24.07 38.13
C GLY A 743 14.66 23.46 38.24
N LEU A 744 14.58 22.13 38.33
CA LEU A 744 13.31 21.38 38.44
C LEU A 744 12.43 21.81 39.62
N GLN A 745 13.05 22.18 40.75
CA GLN A 745 12.36 22.62 41.97
C GLN A 745 11.65 23.96 41.76
N GLU A 746 12.31 24.91 41.10
CA GLU A 746 11.73 26.21 40.74
C GLU A 746 10.61 26.07 39.69
N MET A 747 10.65 24.99 38.92
CA MET A 747 9.64 24.64 37.92
C MET A 747 8.56 23.67 38.46
N SER A 748 8.44 23.53 39.79
CA SER A 748 7.46 22.63 40.42
C SER A 748 6.01 22.90 40.01
N GLY A 749 5.64 24.16 39.72
CA GLY A 749 4.33 24.52 39.19
C GLY A 749 4.03 23.97 37.79
N LEU A 750 5.06 23.55 37.05
CA LEU A 750 4.95 22.88 35.76
C LEU A 750 4.95 21.34 35.88
N ARG A 751 4.76 20.77 37.06
CA ARG A 751 4.58 19.32 37.18
C ARG A 751 3.22 18.89 36.67
N ARG A 752 3.15 17.67 36.10
CA ARG A 752 1.90 17.04 35.68
C ARG A 752 1.99 15.54 35.88
N LEU A 753 0.90 14.90 36.27
CA LEU A 753 0.72 13.46 36.07
C LEU A 753 -0.35 13.27 35.00
N ARG A 754 -0.03 12.50 33.96
CA ARG A 754 -0.92 12.21 32.83
C ARG A 754 -0.59 10.84 32.26
N PHE A 755 -1.25 10.45 31.18
CA PHE A 755 -1.06 9.15 30.57
C PHE A 755 0.44 8.84 30.35
N GLY A 756 0.89 7.69 30.87
CA GLY A 756 2.28 7.23 30.81
C GLY A 756 3.23 7.76 31.90
N SER A 757 2.79 8.65 32.79
CA SER A 757 3.51 8.95 34.04
C SER A 757 3.64 7.69 34.90
N GLN A 758 4.74 7.56 35.65
CA GLN A 758 4.96 6.40 36.54
C GLN A 758 5.60 6.76 37.89
N GLY A 759 5.47 5.86 38.87
CA GLY A 759 6.18 5.90 40.14
C GLY A 759 5.31 6.32 41.34
N ALA A 760 5.96 6.65 42.46
CA ALA A 760 5.29 6.82 43.76
C ALA A 760 4.18 7.90 43.77
N ARG A 761 4.35 8.99 42.99
CA ARG A 761 3.31 10.00 42.83
C ARG A 761 2.06 9.47 42.14
N VAL A 762 2.22 8.59 41.15
CA VAL A 762 1.11 7.92 40.47
C VAL A 762 0.42 6.94 41.39
N THR A 763 1.17 6.16 42.19
CA THR A 763 0.61 5.27 43.23
C THR A 763 -0.28 6.06 44.19
N ARG A 764 0.21 7.19 44.73
CA ARG A 764 -0.60 8.07 45.61
C ARG A 764 -1.84 8.63 44.90
N LEU A 765 -1.73 9.00 43.63
CA LEU A 765 -2.87 9.47 42.86
C LEU A 765 -3.92 8.36 42.66
N GLN A 766 -3.48 7.15 42.33
CA GLN A 766 -4.34 5.98 42.15
C GLN A 766 -5.09 5.64 43.45
N ASP A 767 -4.42 5.72 44.60
CA ASP A 767 -5.06 5.57 45.92
C ASP A 767 -6.20 6.58 46.12
N ARG A 768 -5.95 7.86 45.83
CA ARG A 768 -6.96 8.93 45.96
C ARG A 768 -8.10 8.82 44.94
N LEU A 769 -7.83 8.21 43.79
CA LEU A 769 -8.83 7.90 42.76
C LEU A 769 -9.63 6.62 43.08
N GLY A 770 -9.23 5.84 44.09
CA GLY A 770 -9.92 4.61 44.49
C GLY A 770 -9.64 3.42 43.56
N ILE A 771 -8.48 3.40 42.89
CA ILE A 771 -8.04 2.24 42.09
C ILE A 771 -7.68 1.10 43.05
N ALA A 772 -8.32 -0.06 42.88
CA ALA A 772 -8.23 -1.18 43.84
C ALA A 772 -6.82 -1.78 43.98
N ALA A 773 -6.00 -1.72 42.94
CA ALA A 773 -4.62 -2.19 42.92
C ALA A 773 -3.72 -1.12 42.28
N PRO A 774 -3.23 -0.15 43.07
CA PRO A 774 -2.27 0.84 42.60
C PRO A 774 -0.97 0.16 42.14
N ASP A 775 -0.65 0.32 40.85
CA ASP A 775 0.54 -0.25 40.21
C ASP A 775 1.62 0.81 39.93
N GLY A 776 1.31 2.09 40.18
CA GLY A 776 2.19 3.20 39.86
C GLY A 776 2.34 3.47 38.37
N ASP A 777 1.49 2.90 37.51
CA ASP A 777 1.42 3.17 36.06
C ASP A 777 0.18 3.98 35.71
N PHE A 778 0.36 5.17 35.14
CA PHE A 778 -0.75 6.01 34.71
C PHE A 778 -1.26 5.51 33.35
N GLY A 779 -1.93 4.36 33.37
CA GLY A 779 -2.55 3.73 32.21
C GLY A 779 -4.01 4.13 31.98
N PRO A 780 -4.73 3.41 31.09
CA PRO A 780 -6.11 3.74 30.71
C PRO A 780 -7.09 3.81 31.89
N ALA A 781 -6.97 2.90 32.85
CA ALA A 781 -7.84 2.88 34.02
C ALA A 781 -7.65 4.11 34.92
N THR A 782 -6.40 4.52 35.16
CA THR A 782 -6.08 5.73 35.93
C THR A 782 -6.54 6.99 35.20
N ALA A 783 -6.31 7.06 33.89
CA ALA A 783 -6.77 8.18 33.06
C ALA A 783 -8.29 8.31 33.06
N GLU A 784 -9.02 7.21 32.86
CA GLU A 784 -10.49 7.19 32.93
C GLU A 784 -11.01 7.64 34.31
N ALA A 785 -10.41 7.14 35.39
CA ALA A 785 -10.78 7.53 36.75
C ALA A 785 -10.54 9.03 37.00
N LEU A 786 -9.40 9.58 36.54
CA LEU A 786 -9.14 11.01 36.65
C LEU A 786 -10.11 11.83 35.81
N HIS A 787 -10.41 11.40 34.58
CA HIS A 787 -11.38 12.10 33.73
C HIS A 787 -12.76 12.18 34.39
N ASN A 788 -13.24 11.05 34.93
CA ASN A 788 -14.49 11.00 35.69
C ASN A 788 -14.45 11.93 36.92
N ARG A 789 -13.35 11.93 37.66
CA ARG A 789 -13.16 12.81 38.82
C ARG A 789 -13.21 14.29 38.44
N GLN A 790 -12.57 14.69 37.34
CA GLN A 790 -12.62 16.08 36.88
C GLN A 790 -14.02 16.47 36.37
N ARG A 791 -14.66 15.60 35.57
CA ARG A 791 -16.02 15.84 35.03
C ARG A 791 -17.06 16.07 36.12
N THR A 792 -17.00 15.28 37.19
CA THR A 792 -17.93 15.43 38.33
C THR A 792 -17.80 16.77 39.06
N ARG A 793 -16.67 17.47 38.90
CA ARG A 793 -16.43 18.79 39.52
C ARG A 793 -16.84 19.95 38.64
N THR A 794 -16.37 19.98 37.39
CA THR A 794 -16.46 21.17 36.53
C THR A 794 -17.17 20.92 35.20
N GLN A 795 -17.70 19.71 34.99
CA GLN A 795 -18.16 19.21 33.68
C GLN A 795 -17.09 19.27 32.58
N ARG A 796 -15.85 19.63 32.91
CA ARG A 796 -14.69 19.67 32.01
C ARG A 796 -13.65 18.68 32.51
N SER A 797 -12.84 18.18 31.60
CA SER A 797 -11.76 17.28 31.95
C SER A 797 -10.71 17.23 30.87
N ASP A 798 -9.44 17.33 31.25
CA ASP A 798 -8.26 17.18 30.39
C ASP A 798 -7.50 15.87 30.65
N GLY A 799 -7.74 15.19 31.78
CA GLY A 799 -7.03 13.97 32.16
C GLY A 799 -5.63 14.23 32.70
N ILE A 800 -5.33 15.46 33.11
CA ILE A 800 -4.03 15.90 33.59
C ILE A 800 -4.15 16.35 35.05
N PHE A 801 -3.36 15.74 35.93
CA PHE A 801 -3.30 16.10 37.34
C PHE A 801 -2.18 17.12 37.56
N THR A 802 -2.53 18.35 37.94
CA THR A 802 -1.60 19.47 38.14
C THR A 802 -1.42 19.81 39.62
N PRO A 803 -0.35 20.52 40.01
CA PRO A 803 -0.20 21.05 41.37
C PRO A 803 -1.37 21.95 41.82
N ALA A 804 -1.98 22.68 40.88
CA ALA A 804 -3.17 23.48 41.17
C ALA A 804 -4.36 22.58 41.57
N LEU A 805 -4.61 21.50 40.81
CA LEU A 805 -5.65 20.54 41.12
C LEU A 805 -5.35 19.76 42.41
N ASP A 806 -4.07 19.45 42.67
CA ASP A 806 -3.63 18.81 43.92
C ASP A 806 -3.94 19.66 45.15
N THR A 807 -3.69 20.97 45.05
CA THR A 807 -4.00 21.96 46.08
C THR A 807 -5.52 22.13 46.26
N GLU A 808 -6.26 22.22 45.14
CA GLU A 808 -7.72 22.35 45.15
C GLU A 808 -8.42 21.14 45.80
N LEU A 809 -7.86 19.95 45.63
CA LEU A 809 -8.40 18.70 46.17
C LEU A 809 -7.88 18.35 47.57
N ASP A 810 -6.85 19.05 48.04
CA ASP A 810 -6.13 18.75 49.28
C ASP A 810 -5.62 17.28 49.33
N TRP A 811 -4.97 16.85 48.24
CA TRP A 811 -4.50 15.47 48.09
C TRP A 811 -3.02 15.27 48.42
N SER A 812 -2.22 16.35 48.37
CA SER A 812 -0.79 16.33 48.69
C SER A 812 0.00 15.30 47.85
N ILE A 813 -0.41 15.05 46.61
CA ILE A 813 0.27 14.11 45.72
C ILE A 813 1.69 14.58 45.40
N PHE A 814 1.88 15.89 45.14
CA PHE A 814 3.18 16.47 44.81
C PHE A 814 4.02 16.86 46.03
N ALA A 815 3.53 16.64 47.24
CA ALA A 815 4.31 16.88 48.45
C ALA A 815 5.61 16.05 48.45
N PRO A 816 6.72 16.58 49.02
CA PRO A 816 7.92 15.80 49.26
C PRO A 816 7.58 14.57 50.12
N GLU A 817 8.24 13.45 49.87
CA GLU A 817 8.16 12.30 50.79
C GLU A 817 8.79 12.70 52.13
N ALA A 818 8.09 12.35 53.22
CA ALA A 818 8.47 12.72 54.58
C ALA A 818 9.69 11.93 55.07
#